data_AF-A0A496QLX9-F1
#
_entry.id   AF-A0A496QLX9-F1
#
_cell.length_a   1.000
_cell.length_b   1.000
_cell.length_c   1.000
_cell.angle_alpha   90.00
_cell.angle_beta   90.00
_cell.angle_gamma   90.00
#
_symmetry.space_group_name_H-M   'P 1'
#
loop_
_entity.id
_entity.type
_entity.pdbx_description
1 polymer ?
#
loop_
_entity_poly.entity_id
_entity_poly.type
_entity_poly.pdbx_seq_one_letter_code
_entity_poly.pdbx_strand_id
1 'polypeptide(L)'
;MARNTRPRSFSFQRFARSYHLSIKNAEELFSVPYLDKAHWVATSAPTWSFNLDPVFLSFVDRDANGYIMHNDIIDAINWLKEILNNYSGLEAGKTSIQKGDINENTWEGKNVVSVLDKIFRHEKADERTATEGEVTFEQIRLLKEETEKQSTSAEGVILPEVAWNEEIRSFLNVVVITTGGKPHPSGNNGVDEECVNRFMENLESVMKWKEEGEKFRNASHPALNKSLAELYEDNISIFNKIDEYFYLCNLAYLNYPIKEYCGEIEISNTEKSMLSVLKGKLEEAPLAIPNQEGELRFKQALNLYYEEKLQNLRRELLIPFLGTDISELTFRQWDEVRKIFRDYEKWKISKPEKADMLLEIEGVGEYISSELKNKAIRFIRSRKESAFKPEALLLTEKVILFQAYLLNLVNNFVSFPYLYNPEKRAAFETGSLVMDGVHFNLAMKVKNRTRHQAMAKSSFLYVIYLEIFQDHGNILYEVAVPVTAGTSGNLFPGKSGIFIDTEGNEYNARIVEIVENPISVKEAIAAPFRRIASILTTKLESLASEAPKEIEKITTQGLEKVPELPATASSTSTRPGLLSGGGLILGGSVAIAVLGSSLAFIINTLAKLKWWEILIGIGSVILAVIIPISMVAILKLRKRDLSILLEASGWAINARIRLTHK
;
A
#
# COMPACT_ATOMS: atom_id res chain seq x y z
N MET A 1 -47.47 16.32 -6.73
CA MET A 1 -46.66 17.46 -6.26
C MET A 1 -45.51 17.67 -7.25
N ALA A 2 -45.64 18.64 -8.15
CA ALA A 2 -44.63 18.99 -9.12
C ALA A 2 -43.40 19.58 -8.41
N ARG A 3 -42.25 18.91 -8.50
CA ARG A 3 -40.98 19.47 -8.04
C ARG A 3 -40.66 20.68 -8.92
N ASN A 4 -40.61 21.86 -8.31
CA ASN A 4 -40.05 23.09 -8.85
C ASN A 4 -38.62 22.81 -9.34
N THR A 5 -38.45 22.44 -10.61
CA THR A 5 -37.14 22.44 -11.25
C THR A 5 -36.98 23.80 -11.88
N ARG A 6 -36.35 24.73 -11.13
CA ARG A 6 -35.78 25.91 -11.78
C ARG A 6 -34.90 25.41 -12.94
N PRO A 7 -34.93 26.04 -14.12
CA PRO A 7 -34.00 25.68 -15.19
C PRO A 7 -32.58 25.82 -14.63
N ARG A 8 -31.81 24.72 -14.66
CA ARG A 8 -30.42 24.74 -14.20
C ARG A 8 -29.61 25.57 -15.19
N SER A 9 -29.08 26.69 -14.73
CA SER A 9 -28.24 27.57 -15.54
C SER A 9 -26.78 27.19 -15.38
N PHE A 10 -26.11 26.86 -16.49
CA PHE A 10 -24.66 26.67 -16.52
C PHE A 10 -23.99 27.98 -16.94
N SER A 11 -22.94 28.38 -16.23
CA SER A 11 -22.12 29.53 -16.59
C SER A 11 -20.83 29.06 -17.23
N PHE A 12 -20.46 29.65 -18.36
CA PHE A 12 -19.22 29.34 -19.06
C PHE A 12 -18.34 30.58 -19.14
N GLN A 13 -17.05 30.39 -18.89
CA GLN A 13 -16.03 31.42 -19.06
C GLN A 13 -15.16 31.09 -20.27
N ARG A 14 -14.85 32.13 -21.06
CA ARG A 14 -13.98 31.98 -22.23
C ARG A 14 -12.51 32.06 -21.84
N PHE A 15 -11.77 30.98 -22.06
CA PHE A 15 -10.31 30.96 -21.97
C PHE A 15 -9.73 30.80 -23.37
N ALA A 16 -9.01 31.82 -23.84
CA ALA A 16 -8.49 31.89 -25.20
C ALA A 16 -9.57 31.62 -26.29
N ARG A 17 -9.58 30.41 -26.85
CA ARG A 17 -10.50 29.98 -27.93
C ARG A 17 -11.52 28.92 -27.48
N SER A 18 -11.53 28.54 -26.21
CA SER A 18 -12.44 27.54 -25.65
C SER A 18 -13.34 28.16 -24.57
N TYR A 19 -14.50 27.53 -24.34
CA TYR A 19 -15.42 27.86 -23.25
C TYR A 19 -15.35 26.75 -22.22
N HIS A 20 -15.12 27.11 -20.96
CA HIS A 20 -14.96 26.19 -19.86
C HIS A 20 -16.06 26.46 -18.84
N LEU A 21 -16.60 25.42 -18.20
CA LEU A 21 -17.62 25.58 -17.16
C LEU A 21 -17.03 26.37 -15.98
N SER A 22 -17.78 27.33 -15.44
CA SER A 22 -17.45 28.01 -14.18
C SER A 22 -18.00 27.21 -13.00
N ILE A 23 -17.14 26.85 -12.04
CA ILE A 23 -17.52 26.14 -10.80
C ILE A 23 -16.90 26.88 -9.61
N LYS A 24 -17.71 27.71 -8.95
CA LYS A 24 -17.28 28.61 -7.88
C LYS A 24 -17.77 28.21 -6.49
N ASN A 25 -18.90 27.54 -6.42
CA ASN A 25 -19.59 27.23 -5.17
C ASN A 25 -20.18 25.81 -5.20
N ALA A 26 -20.75 25.39 -4.07
CA ALA A 26 -21.30 24.05 -3.94
C ALA A 26 -22.51 23.80 -4.87
N GLU A 27 -23.35 24.81 -5.09
CA GLU A 27 -24.51 24.70 -5.98
C GLU A 27 -24.09 24.40 -7.43
N GLU A 28 -23.08 25.11 -7.93
CA GLU A 28 -22.50 24.88 -9.25
C GLU A 28 -21.82 23.51 -9.33
N LEU A 29 -21.08 23.10 -8.28
CA LEU A 29 -20.47 21.76 -8.20
C LEU A 29 -21.53 20.65 -8.31
N PHE A 30 -22.64 20.77 -7.57
CA PHE A 30 -23.72 19.78 -7.61
C PHE A 30 -24.52 19.77 -8.92
N SER A 31 -24.29 20.73 -9.80
CA SER A 31 -24.86 20.75 -11.15
C SER A 31 -24.02 19.97 -12.17
N VAL A 32 -22.72 19.76 -11.90
CA VAL A 32 -21.75 19.11 -12.79
C VAL A 32 -22.21 17.73 -13.30
N PRO A 33 -22.81 16.83 -12.49
CA PRO A 33 -23.27 15.52 -12.97
C PRO A 33 -24.26 15.58 -14.14
N TYR A 34 -25.02 16.67 -14.23
CA TYR A 34 -26.02 16.91 -15.27
C TYR A 34 -25.46 17.56 -16.54
N LEU A 35 -24.22 18.05 -16.51
CA LEU A 35 -23.56 18.58 -17.69
C LEU A 35 -23.24 17.43 -18.66
N ASP A 36 -23.41 17.69 -19.96
CA ASP A 36 -22.98 16.78 -21.02
C ASP A 36 -21.44 16.64 -20.98
N LYS A 37 -20.96 15.41 -21.08
CA LYS A 37 -19.56 15.03 -20.88
C LYS A 37 -18.67 15.57 -22.00
N ALA A 38 -19.26 15.90 -23.16
CA ALA A 38 -18.59 16.62 -24.24
C ALA A 38 -18.13 18.04 -23.83
N HIS A 39 -18.73 18.61 -22.78
CA HIS A 39 -18.37 19.94 -22.26
C HIS A 39 -17.37 19.87 -21.09
N TRP A 40 -16.97 18.68 -20.66
CA TRP A 40 -15.92 18.49 -19.66
C TRP A 40 -14.56 18.62 -20.34
N VAL A 41 -13.61 19.33 -19.71
CA VAL A 41 -12.26 19.47 -20.25
C VAL A 41 -11.56 18.11 -20.32
N ALA A 42 -11.59 17.33 -19.24
CA ALA A 42 -11.10 15.96 -19.19
C ALA A 42 -12.22 14.96 -18.87
N THR A 43 -12.09 13.73 -19.39
CA THR A 43 -13.00 12.61 -19.08
C THR A 43 -12.31 11.46 -18.34
N SER A 44 -10.97 11.42 -18.39
CA SER A 44 -10.13 10.56 -17.56
C SER A 44 -8.79 11.21 -17.31
N ALA A 45 -8.19 10.92 -16.15
CA ALA A 45 -6.86 11.37 -15.79
C ALA A 45 -6.19 10.38 -14.84
N PRO A 46 -4.89 10.09 -14.98
CA PRO A 46 -4.20 9.20 -14.06
C PRO A 46 -3.96 9.87 -12.69
N THR A 47 -4.16 9.14 -11.60
CA THR A 47 -4.04 9.65 -10.22
C THR A 47 -2.66 10.24 -9.93
N TRP A 48 -1.59 9.61 -10.42
CA TRP A 48 -0.20 10.06 -10.23
C TRP A 48 0.11 11.43 -10.84
N SER A 49 -0.73 11.92 -11.77
CA SER A 49 -0.51 13.20 -12.43
C SER A 49 -1.06 14.39 -11.65
N PHE A 50 -1.84 14.14 -10.58
CA PHE A 50 -2.31 15.17 -9.68
C PHE A 50 -1.34 15.36 -8.51
N ASN A 51 -1.10 16.61 -8.17
CA ASN A 51 -0.45 17.09 -6.98
C ASN A 51 -1.51 17.48 -5.95
N LEU A 52 -2.24 16.46 -5.49
CA LEU A 52 -3.25 16.52 -4.43
C LEU A 52 -2.93 15.43 -3.40
N ASP A 53 -3.63 15.45 -2.27
CA ASP A 53 -3.44 14.44 -1.23
C ASP A 53 -3.65 13.01 -1.81
N PRO A 54 -2.68 12.09 -1.64
CA PRO A 54 -2.75 10.77 -2.25
C PRO A 54 -3.85 9.89 -1.64
N VAL A 55 -4.17 10.07 -0.36
CA VAL A 55 -5.26 9.34 0.31
C VAL A 55 -6.60 9.81 -0.26
N PHE A 56 -6.77 11.12 -0.47
CA PHE A 56 -7.94 11.67 -1.15
C PHE A 56 -8.11 11.07 -2.56
N LEU A 57 -7.05 11.06 -3.37
CA LEU A 57 -7.11 10.48 -4.72
C LEU A 57 -7.47 8.99 -4.70
N SER A 58 -6.98 8.24 -3.71
CA SER A 58 -7.32 6.82 -3.54
C SER A 58 -8.79 6.59 -3.18
N PHE A 59 -9.44 7.54 -2.50
CA PHE A 59 -10.87 7.46 -2.22
C PHE A 59 -11.74 7.85 -3.42
N VAL A 60 -11.23 8.69 -4.32
CA VAL A 60 -11.91 9.04 -5.57
C VAL A 60 -11.79 7.88 -6.58
N ASP A 61 -10.61 7.29 -6.72
CA ASP A 61 -10.33 6.10 -7.55
C ASP A 61 -10.93 4.83 -6.92
N ARG A 62 -12.24 4.67 -7.04
CA ARG A 62 -13.02 3.65 -6.33
C ARG A 62 -12.67 2.22 -6.71
N ASP A 63 -12.30 1.97 -7.97
CA ASP A 63 -11.89 0.66 -8.47
C ASP A 63 -10.37 0.42 -8.40
N ALA A 64 -9.62 1.39 -7.85
CA ALA A 64 -8.17 1.34 -7.63
C ALA A 64 -7.38 1.02 -8.92
N ASN A 65 -7.86 1.51 -10.06
CA ASN A 65 -7.25 1.25 -11.36
C ASN A 65 -6.12 2.25 -11.71
N GLY A 66 -5.90 3.27 -10.87
CA GLY A 66 -4.92 4.33 -11.05
C GLY A 66 -5.38 5.49 -11.92
N TYR A 67 -6.67 5.55 -12.27
CA TYR A 67 -7.29 6.57 -13.11
C TYR A 67 -8.59 7.08 -12.50
N ILE A 68 -8.72 8.40 -12.47
CA ILE A 68 -9.98 9.07 -12.16
C ILE A 68 -10.77 9.22 -13.45
N MET A 69 -11.92 8.56 -13.52
CA MET A 69 -12.89 8.66 -14.61
C MET A 69 -13.99 9.67 -14.28
N HIS A 70 -14.73 10.09 -15.31
CA HIS A 70 -15.88 10.97 -15.14
C HIS A 70 -16.94 10.42 -14.16
N ASN A 71 -17.14 9.10 -14.10
CA ASN A 71 -18.10 8.49 -13.17
C ASN A 71 -17.63 8.60 -11.72
N ASP A 72 -16.33 8.47 -11.45
CA ASP A 72 -15.77 8.64 -10.10
C ASP A 72 -16.01 10.06 -9.57
N ILE A 73 -15.87 11.06 -10.44
CA ILE A 73 -16.21 12.45 -10.11
C ILE A 73 -17.70 12.60 -9.78
N ILE A 74 -18.58 11.98 -10.57
CA ILE A 74 -20.03 12.05 -10.34
C ILE A 74 -20.39 11.39 -9.00
N ASP A 75 -19.86 10.20 -8.74
CA ASP A 75 -20.05 9.46 -7.50
C ASP A 75 -19.53 10.25 -6.29
N ALA A 76 -18.33 10.84 -6.41
CA ALA A 76 -17.74 11.68 -5.37
C ALA A 76 -18.60 12.90 -5.03
N ILE A 77 -19.14 13.59 -6.05
CA ILE A 77 -20.02 14.75 -5.89
C ILE A 77 -21.33 14.34 -5.22
N ASN A 78 -21.96 13.25 -5.67
CA ASN A 78 -23.22 12.77 -5.12
C ASN A 78 -23.06 12.32 -3.66
N TRP A 79 -22.00 11.56 -3.38
CA TRP A 79 -21.68 11.11 -2.02
C TRP A 79 -21.45 12.28 -1.06
N LEU A 80 -20.63 13.27 -1.46
CA LEU A 80 -20.35 14.44 -0.63
C LEU A 80 -21.63 15.26 -0.34
N LYS A 81 -22.53 15.34 -1.32
CA LYS A 81 -23.83 16.00 -1.18
C LYS A 81 -24.76 15.28 -0.19
N GLU A 82 -24.66 13.97 -0.07
CA GLU A 82 -25.48 13.19 0.86
C GLU A 82 -24.95 13.25 2.30
N ILE A 83 -23.61 13.27 2.47
CA ILE A 83 -22.97 13.21 3.78
C ILE A 83 -22.90 14.57 4.50
N LEU A 84 -22.86 15.69 3.77
CA LEU A 84 -22.84 17.04 4.34
C LEU A 84 -24.22 17.69 4.33
N ASN A 85 -24.52 18.51 5.34
CA ASN A 85 -25.68 19.40 5.36
C ASN A 85 -25.29 20.88 5.17
N ASN A 86 -24.01 21.22 5.39
CA ASN A 86 -23.42 22.55 5.24
C ASN A 86 -22.20 22.44 4.31
N TYR A 87 -22.17 23.29 3.28
CA TYR A 87 -21.14 23.24 2.24
C TYR A 87 -20.14 24.40 2.31
N SER A 88 -20.25 25.28 3.32
CA SER A 88 -19.32 26.41 3.49
C SER A 88 -17.86 25.97 3.64
N GLY A 89 -17.62 24.84 4.33
CA GLY A 89 -16.30 24.24 4.43
C GLY A 89 -15.75 23.77 3.08
N LEU A 90 -16.61 23.22 2.22
CA LEU A 90 -16.25 22.79 0.85
C LEU A 90 -15.88 23.98 -0.04
N GLU A 91 -16.63 25.07 0.04
CA GLU A 91 -16.36 26.30 -0.73
C GLU A 91 -15.05 26.98 -0.30
N ALA A 92 -14.75 26.92 1.00
CA ALA A 92 -13.52 27.45 1.57
C ALA A 92 -12.31 26.50 1.40
N GLY A 93 -12.53 25.23 1.03
CA GLY A 93 -11.48 24.20 1.01
C GLY A 93 -10.91 23.91 2.40
N LYS A 94 -11.76 23.94 3.44
CA LYS A 94 -11.34 23.73 4.83
C LYS A 94 -10.83 22.29 5.04
N THR A 95 -9.70 22.20 5.73
CA THR A 95 -9.06 20.95 6.17
C THR A 95 -9.56 20.47 7.54
N SER A 96 -10.61 21.10 8.05
CA SER A 96 -11.29 20.80 9.31
C SER A 96 -12.79 20.61 9.09
N ILE A 97 -13.44 19.84 9.97
CA ILE A 97 -14.88 19.58 9.95
C ILE A 97 -15.49 19.81 11.34
N GLN A 98 -16.73 20.32 11.36
CA GLN A 98 -17.52 20.43 12.57
C GLN A 98 -18.66 19.40 12.57
N LYS A 99 -19.14 19.04 13.77
CA LYS A 99 -20.33 18.19 13.91
C LYS A 99 -21.55 18.78 13.18
N GLY A 100 -21.70 20.10 13.24
CA GLY A 100 -22.82 20.81 12.61
C GLY A 100 -22.88 20.68 11.09
N ASP A 101 -21.75 20.34 10.43
CA ASP A 101 -21.65 20.25 8.98
C ASP A 101 -22.10 18.89 8.41
N ILE A 102 -22.28 17.88 9.28
CA ILE A 102 -22.56 16.50 8.90
C ILE A 102 -24.07 16.23 8.88
N ASN A 103 -24.52 15.49 7.86
CA ASN A 103 -25.89 15.00 7.76
C ASN A 103 -26.10 13.72 8.58
N GLU A 104 -26.58 13.87 9.82
CA GLU A 104 -26.90 12.76 10.74
C GLU A 104 -28.07 11.86 10.30
N ASN A 105 -28.76 12.17 9.20
CA ASN A 105 -29.84 11.30 8.69
C ASN A 105 -29.31 10.05 7.98
N THR A 106 -28.03 10.03 7.63
CA THR A 106 -27.37 8.88 7.00
C THR A 106 -26.65 8.03 8.05
N TRP A 107 -26.49 6.73 7.79
CA TRP A 107 -25.74 5.84 8.68
C TRP A 107 -24.26 6.26 8.75
N GLU A 108 -23.68 6.66 7.61
CA GLU A 108 -22.31 7.19 7.51
C GLU A 108 -22.15 8.47 8.34
N GLY A 109 -23.09 9.41 8.23
CA GLY A 109 -23.05 10.68 8.96
C GLY A 109 -23.11 10.48 10.47
N LYS A 110 -23.93 9.54 10.97
CA LYS A 110 -23.95 9.17 12.40
C LYS A 110 -22.62 8.61 12.88
N ASN A 111 -21.95 7.80 12.06
CA ASN A 111 -20.63 7.26 12.40
C ASN A 111 -19.58 8.37 12.49
N VAL A 112 -19.57 9.30 11.54
CA VAL A 112 -18.66 10.45 11.56
C VAL A 112 -18.91 11.31 12.79
N VAL A 113 -20.17 11.66 13.09
CA VAL A 113 -20.52 12.42 14.29
C VAL A 113 -20.13 11.67 15.57
N SER A 114 -20.29 10.35 15.62
CA SER A 114 -19.85 9.55 16.78
C SER A 114 -18.33 9.61 17.00
N VAL A 115 -17.53 9.62 15.92
CA VAL A 115 -16.08 9.81 16.00
C VAL A 115 -15.75 11.21 16.50
N LEU A 116 -16.36 12.25 15.93
CA LEU A 116 -16.15 13.63 16.35
C LEU A 116 -16.50 13.82 17.85
N ASP A 117 -17.65 13.28 18.31
CA ASP A 117 -18.05 13.32 19.71
C ASP A 117 -17.03 12.62 20.64
N LYS A 118 -16.42 11.52 20.19
CA LYS A 118 -15.36 10.83 20.94
C LYS A 118 -14.08 11.65 21.02
N ILE A 119 -13.66 12.28 19.92
CA ILE A 119 -12.49 13.15 19.87
C ILE A 119 -12.68 14.33 20.82
N PHE A 120 -13.81 15.03 20.74
CA PHE A 120 -14.09 16.17 21.63
C PHE A 120 -14.16 15.78 23.12
N ARG A 121 -14.59 14.54 23.44
CA ARG A 121 -14.53 14.04 24.83
C ARG A 121 -13.11 13.77 25.28
N HIS A 122 -12.27 13.22 24.41
CA HIS A 122 -10.86 12.95 24.70
C HIS A 122 -10.06 14.24 24.89
N GLU A 123 -10.21 15.21 23.98
CA GLU A 123 -9.52 16.50 24.06
C GLU A 123 -9.93 17.32 25.30
N LYS A 124 -11.20 17.26 25.70
CA LYS A 124 -11.68 17.91 26.94
C LYS A 124 -11.10 17.29 28.21
N ALA A 125 -10.66 16.03 28.18
CA ALA A 125 -10.06 15.37 29.33
C ALA A 125 -8.57 15.71 29.50
N ASP A 126 -7.88 16.11 28.43
CA ASP A 126 -6.41 16.31 28.42
C ASP A 126 -5.95 17.77 28.61
N GLU A 127 -6.86 18.74 28.80
CA GLU A 127 -6.59 20.21 28.96
C GLU A 127 -5.68 20.88 27.90
N ARG A 128 -5.13 20.12 26.95
CA ARG A 128 -4.27 20.61 25.87
C ARG A 128 -5.16 21.02 24.68
N THR A 129 -5.36 22.33 24.57
CA THR A 129 -5.99 23.01 23.43
C THR A 129 -7.40 22.51 23.10
N ALA A 130 -8.39 22.96 23.89
CA ALA A 130 -9.79 22.93 23.49
C ALA A 130 -9.97 23.86 22.27
N THR A 131 -9.69 23.35 21.08
CA THR A 131 -10.10 24.00 19.84
C THR A 131 -11.61 23.85 19.76
N GLU A 132 -12.34 24.95 19.95
CA GLU A 132 -13.79 24.91 19.93
C GLU A 132 -14.30 24.38 18.56
N GLY A 133 -14.77 23.13 18.57
CA GLY A 133 -15.74 22.61 17.60
C GLY A 133 -15.23 22.06 16.26
N GLU A 134 -13.94 22.16 15.94
CA GLU A 134 -13.37 21.70 14.66
C GLU A 134 -12.34 20.58 14.84
N VAL A 135 -12.40 19.54 13.99
CA VAL A 135 -11.39 18.46 13.91
C VAL A 135 -10.74 18.47 12.53
N THR A 136 -9.41 18.49 12.48
CA THR A 136 -8.61 18.48 11.24
C THR A 136 -8.31 17.05 10.76
N PHE A 137 -8.04 16.88 9.46
CA PHE A 137 -7.65 15.56 8.97
C PHE A 137 -6.29 15.09 9.52
N GLU A 138 -5.36 16.00 9.85
CA GLU A 138 -4.08 15.66 10.48
C GLU A 138 -4.29 15.06 11.88
N GLN A 139 -5.20 15.63 12.68
CA GLN A 139 -5.60 15.02 13.95
C GLN A 139 -6.19 13.62 13.74
N ILE A 140 -7.00 13.40 12.72
CA ILE A 140 -7.53 12.06 12.40
C ILE A 140 -6.40 11.09 12.02
N ARG A 141 -5.41 11.53 11.24
CA ARG A 141 -4.25 10.69 10.86
C ARG A 141 -3.42 10.30 12.08
N LEU A 142 -3.11 11.27 12.94
CA LEU A 142 -2.42 11.01 14.21
C LEU A 142 -3.21 10.02 15.07
N LEU A 143 -4.53 10.22 15.22
CA LEU A 143 -5.39 9.31 15.97
C LEU A 143 -5.46 7.90 15.36
N LYS A 144 -5.42 7.77 14.02
CA LYS A 144 -5.34 6.47 13.36
C LYS A 144 -4.02 5.77 13.70
N GLU A 145 -2.90 6.45 13.57
CA GLU A 145 -1.59 5.90 13.95
C GLU A 145 -1.52 5.53 15.43
N GLU A 146 -2.09 6.36 16.30
CA GLU A 146 -2.18 6.09 17.74
C GLU A 146 -3.10 4.89 18.01
N THR A 147 -4.27 4.80 17.38
CA THR A 147 -5.21 3.68 17.55
C THR A 147 -4.61 2.37 17.05
N GLU A 148 -3.84 2.38 15.96
CA GLU A 148 -3.10 1.22 15.48
C GLU A 148 -2.01 0.77 16.47
N LYS A 149 -1.46 1.70 17.27
CA LYS A 149 -0.45 1.45 18.30
C LYS A 149 -1.06 1.21 19.71
N GLN A 150 -2.35 1.51 19.95
CA GLN A 150 -2.94 1.57 21.29
C GLN A 150 -3.89 0.39 21.62
N SER A 151 -3.63 -0.20 22.79
CA SER A 151 -4.51 -0.78 23.84
C SER A 151 -5.74 -1.67 23.55
N THR A 152 -6.56 -1.38 22.53
CA THR A 152 -7.84 -2.06 22.27
C THR A 152 -8.00 -2.35 20.79
N SER A 153 -8.06 -3.64 20.41
CA SER A 153 -8.25 -4.03 19.02
C SER A 153 -9.65 -3.67 18.50
N ALA A 154 -9.81 -3.66 17.17
CA ALA A 154 -11.11 -3.47 16.52
C ALA A 154 -12.14 -4.55 16.92
N GLU A 155 -11.69 -5.77 17.27
CA GLU A 155 -12.56 -6.84 17.82
C GLU A 155 -12.91 -6.64 19.31
N GLY A 156 -12.32 -5.65 19.98
CA GLY A 156 -12.52 -5.37 21.40
C GLY A 156 -11.62 -6.20 22.31
N VAL A 157 -10.46 -6.66 21.82
CA VAL A 157 -9.43 -7.32 22.63
C VAL A 157 -8.62 -6.25 23.35
N ILE A 158 -8.44 -6.36 24.67
CA ILE A 158 -7.77 -5.35 25.49
C ILE A 158 -6.53 -5.91 26.14
N LEU A 159 -5.45 -5.14 26.10
CA LEU A 159 -4.20 -5.46 26.80
C LEU A 159 -4.30 -5.16 28.31
N PRO A 160 -3.88 -6.07 29.22
CA PRO A 160 -3.96 -5.86 30.67
C PRO A 160 -3.26 -4.57 31.15
N GLU A 161 -2.17 -4.15 30.51
CA GLU A 161 -1.36 -2.98 30.87
C GLU A 161 -2.16 -1.65 30.85
N VAL A 162 -3.28 -1.64 30.13
CA VAL A 162 -4.17 -0.49 29.93
C VAL A 162 -5.07 -0.24 31.14
N ALA A 163 -5.24 -1.24 32.01
CA ALA A 163 -5.96 -1.08 33.26
C ALA A 163 -5.13 -0.24 34.22
N TRP A 164 -5.64 0.95 34.60
CA TRP A 164 -4.98 1.82 35.59
C TRP A 164 -5.16 1.33 37.03
N ASN A 165 -6.16 0.50 37.27
CA ASN A 165 -6.36 -0.17 38.55
C ASN A 165 -5.52 -1.46 38.59
N GLU A 166 -4.58 -1.53 39.53
CA GLU A 166 -3.69 -2.69 39.72
C GLU A 166 -4.45 -3.99 40.00
N GLU A 167 -5.59 -3.90 40.70
CA GLU A 167 -6.47 -5.04 40.99
C GLU A 167 -7.06 -5.63 39.70
N ILE A 168 -7.52 -4.77 38.78
CA ILE A 168 -8.06 -5.18 37.48
C ILE A 168 -6.94 -5.67 36.57
N ARG A 169 -5.79 -5.00 36.58
CA ARG A 169 -4.60 -5.39 35.78
C ARG A 169 -4.12 -6.78 36.14
N SER A 170 -3.91 -7.05 37.43
CA SER A 170 -3.48 -8.34 37.94
C SER A 170 -4.49 -9.44 37.58
N PHE A 171 -5.79 -9.17 37.75
CA PHE A 171 -6.85 -10.09 37.33
C PHE A 171 -6.80 -10.42 35.84
N LEU A 172 -6.69 -9.39 34.97
CA LEU A 172 -6.63 -9.60 33.52
C LEU A 172 -5.37 -10.37 33.10
N ASN A 173 -4.22 -10.13 33.75
CA ASN A 173 -3.00 -10.91 33.51
C ASN A 173 -3.19 -12.40 33.82
N VAL A 174 -3.83 -12.71 34.96
CA VAL A 174 -4.17 -14.09 35.33
C VAL A 174 -5.10 -14.71 34.28
N VAL A 175 -6.08 -13.96 33.79
CA VAL A 175 -6.97 -14.42 32.70
C VAL A 175 -6.18 -14.74 31.43
N VAL A 176 -5.22 -13.89 31.01
CA VAL A 176 -4.36 -14.18 29.84
C VAL A 176 -3.57 -15.47 30.03
N ILE A 177 -2.87 -15.60 31.17
CA ILE A 177 -2.01 -16.77 31.46
C ILE A 177 -2.81 -18.07 31.43
N THR A 178 -4.01 -18.06 32.00
CA THR A 178 -4.83 -19.27 32.17
C THR A 178 -5.64 -19.62 30.93
N THR A 179 -6.05 -18.65 30.13
CA THR A 179 -6.89 -18.88 28.94
C THR A 179 -6.11 -18.91 27.63
N GLY A 180 -4.87 -18.41 27.62
CA GLY A 180 -4.07 -18.18 26.42
C GLY A 180 -4.35 -16.82 25.76
N GLY A 181 -5.38 -16.10 26.19
CA GLY A 181 -5.79 -14.80 25.62
C GLY A 181 -6.23 -14.86 24.16
N LYS A 182 -6.34 -13.69 23.53
CA LYS A 182 -6.58 -13.51 22.09
C LYS A 182 -5.49 -12.62 21.48
N PRO A 183 -5.09 -12.84 20.21
CA PRO A 183 -4.07 -12.04 19.57
C PRO A 183 -4.51 -10.57 19.47
N HIS A 184 -3.59 -9.64 19.75
CA HIS A 184 -3.77 -8.21 19.61
C HIS A 184 -2.85 -7.66 18.51
N PRO A 185 -3.25 -6.62 17.74
CA PRO A 185 -2.41 -6.02 16.68
C PRO A 185 -1.02 -5.54 17.12
N SER A 186 -0.80 -5.33 18.42
CA SER A 186 0.51 -4.99 19.00
C SER A 186 1.49 -6.16 19.07
N GLY A 187 1.06 -7.39 18.77
CA GLY A 187 1.85 -8.62 18.89
C GLY A 187 1.74 -9.35 20.23
N ASN A 188 1.10 -8.73 21.23
CA ASN A 188 0.82 -9.36 22.53
C ASN A 188 -0.55 -10.05 22.54
N ASN A 189 -0.81 -10.91 23.52
CA ASN A 189 -2.15 -11.47 23.74
C ASN A 189 -2.93 -10.60 24.74
N GLY A 190 -4.16 -10.25 24.38
CA GLY A 190 -5.09 -9.52 25.24
C GLY A 190 -6.27 -10.38 25.71
N VAL A 191 -7.26 -9.70 26.30
CA VAL A 191 -8.44 -10.31 26.93
C VAL A 191 -9.71 -9.67 26.40
N ASP A 192 -10.76 -10.47 26.23
CA ASP A 192 -12.14 -10.02 26.00
C ASP A 192 -13.12 -10.62 27.02
N GLU A 193 -14.40 -10.29 26.90
CA GLU A 193 -15.44 -10.80 27.82
C GLU A 193 -15.53 -12.33 27.82
N GLU A 194 -15.26 -12.97 26.69
CA GLU A 194 -15.30 -14.43 26.55
C GLU A 194 -14.16 -15.09 27.34
N CYS A 195 -12.96 -14.53 27.26
CA CYS A 195 -11.81 -15.00 28.04
C CYS A 195 -12.09 -14.89 29.56
N VAL A 196 -12.65 -13.77 30.02
CA VAL A 196 -13.02 -13.59 31.43
C VAL A 196 -14.05 -14.62 31.88
N ASN A 197 -15.10 -14.86 31.09
CA ASN A 197 -16.11 -15.85 31.43
C ASN A 197 -15.54 -17.28 31.48
N ARG A 198 -14.71 -17.64 30.50
CA ARG A 198 -14.03 -18.94 30.46
C ARG A 198 -13.09 -19.14 31.66
N PHE A 199 -12.39 -18.08 32.09
CA PHE A 199 -11.58 -18.15 33.31
C PHE A 199 -12.45 -18.44 34.53
N MET A 200 -13.57 -17.74 34.69
CA MET A 200 -14.47 -17.94 35.83
C MET A 200 -15.10 -19.33 35.86
N GLU A 201 -15.52 -19.87 34.70
CA GLU A 201 -16.05 -21.24 34.60
C GLU A 201 -15.00 -22.28 35.01
N ASN A 202 -13.76 -22.12 34.55
CA ASN A 202 -12.66 -23.00 34.94
C ASN A 202 -12.35 -22.88 36.44
N LEU A 203 -12.30 -21.66 36.97
CA LEU A 203 -12.03 -21.41 38.38
C LEU A 203 -13.11 -22.02 39.27
N GLU A 204 -14.39 -21.82 38.94
CA GLU A 204 -15.51 -22.42 39.68
C GLU A 204 -15.46 -23.95 39.66
N SER A 205 -15.15 -24.55 38.51
CA SER A 205 -15.00 -25.99 38.36
C SER A 205 -13.85 -26.53 39.24
N VAL A 206 -12.69 -25.87 39.22
CA VAL A 206 -11.53 -26.26 40.03
C VAL A 206 -11.78 -26.08 41.52
N MET A 207 -12.44 -25.00 41.93
CA MET A 207 -12.75 -24.75 43.34
C MET A 207 -13.79 -25.74 43.88
N LYS A 208 -14.82 -26.09 43.10
CA LYS A 208 -15.78 -27.15 43.45
C LYS A 208 -15.09 -28.50 43.57
N TRP A 209 -14.26 -28.85 42.59
CA TRP A 209 -13.47 -30.08 42.63
C TRP A 209 -12.56 -30.13 43.87
N LYS A 210 -11.88 -29.02 44.21
CA LYS A 210 -11.04 -28.94 45.41
C LYS A 210 -11.86 -29.13 46.69
N GLU A 211 -13.01 -28.47 46.81
CA GLU A 211 -13.90 -28.60 47.98
C GLU A 211 -14.44 -30.03 48.14
N GLU A 212 -14.80 -30.70 47.05
CA GLU A 212 -15.19 -32.11 47.07
C GLU A 212 -14.03 -33.01 47.54
N GLY A 213 -12.80 -32.70 47.14
CA GLY A 213 -11.58 -33.40 47.55
C GLY A 213 -11.33 -33.36 49.07
N GLU A 214 -11.61 -32.23 49.71
CA GLU A 214 -11.48 -32.08 51.16
C GLU A 214 -12.40 -33.02 51.95
N LYS A 215 -13.57 -33.38 51.39
CA LYS A 215 -14.47 -34.36 52.01
C LYS A 215 -13.84 -35.74 52.06
N PHE A 216 -13.08 -36.12 51.03
CA PHE A 216 -12.40 -37.42 50.97
C PHE A 216 -11.11 -37.47 51.80
N ARG A 217 -10.38 -36.36 51.89
CA ARG A 217 -9.19 -36.26 52.74
C ARG A 217 -9.52 -36.51 54.22
N ASN A 218 -10.71 -36.06 54.65
CA ASN A 218 -11.20 -36.27 56.01
C ASN A 218 -12.06 -37.53 56.15
N ALA A 219 -12.42 -38.20 55.05
CA ALA A 219 -13.20 -39.43 55.09
C ALA A 219 -12.35 -40.58 55.62
N SER A 220 -12.79 -41.16 56.73
CA SER A 220 -12.18 -42.34 57.36
C SER A 220 -13.24 -43.42 57.52
N HIS A 221 -12.86 -44.66 57.28
CA HIS A 221 -13.71 -45.80 57.59
C HIS A 221 -13.46 -46.22 59.06
N PRO A 222 -14.50 -46.52 59.87
CA PRO A 222 -14.31 -46.87 61.29
C PRO A 222 -13.34 -48.03 61.57
N ALA A 223 -13.16 -48.91 60.57
CA ALA A 223 -12.26 -50.05 60.65
C ALA A 223 -10.82 -49.78 60.13
N LEU A 224 -10.53 -48.57 59.64
CA LEU A 224 -9.25 -48.21 59.01
C LEU A 224 -8.55 -47.09 59.79
N ASN A 225 -7.22 -47.17 59.87
CA ASN A 225 -6.38 -46.24 60.65
C ASN A 225 -5.80 -45.08 59.83
N LYS A 226 -6.02 -45.09 58.51
CA LYS A 226 -5.59 -44.05 57.56
C LYS A 226 -6.83 -43.51 56.83
N SER A 227 -6.73 -42.29 56.29
CA SER A 227 -7.80 -41.74 55.45
C SER A 227 -7.99 -42.58 54.18
N LEU A 228 -9.18 -42.54 53.59
CA LEU A 228 -9.43 -43.25 52.32
C LEU A 228 -8.54 -42.72 51.19
N ALA A 229 -8.24 -41.43 51.18
CA ALA A 229 -7.35 -40.82 50.18
C ALA A 229 -5.91 -41.36 50.29
N GLU A 230 -5.34 -41.37 51.50
CA GLU A 230 -3.97 -41.90 51.73
C GLU A 230 -3.88 -43.38 51.35
N LEU A 231 -4.86 -44.19 51.75
CA LEU A 231 -4.88 -45.62 51.42
C LEU A 231 -4.95 -45.86 49.92
N TYR A 232 -5.72 -45.05 49.18
CA TYR A 232 -5.81 -45.18 47.73
C TYR A 232 -4.51 -44.75 47.05
N GLU A 233 -3.94 -43.59 47.40
CA GLU A 233 -2.70 -43.10 46.78
C GLU A 233 -1.51 -44.04 47.02
N ASP A 234 -1.37 -44.56 48.25
CA ASP A 234 -0.32 -45.51 48.60
C ASP A 234 -0.44 -46.83 47.80
N ASN A 235 -1.66 -47.22 47.42
CA ASN A 235 -1.96 -48.56 46.92
C ASN A 235 -2.56 -48.62 45.50
N ILE A 236 -2.75 -47.51 44.79
CA ILE A 236 -3.40 -47.51 43.46
C ILE A 236 -2.70 -48.43 42.46
N SER A 237 -1.36 -48.48 42.50
CA SER A 237 -0.58 -49.38 41.65
C SER A 237 -0.92 -50.86 41.89
N ILE A 238 -1.13 -51.25 43.16
CA ILE A 238 -1.49 -52.64 43.49
C ILE A 238 -2.98 -52.90 43.28
N PHE A 239 -3.85 -51.91 43.47
CA PHE A 239 -5.29 -52.02 43.16
C PHE A 239 -5.53 -52.41 41.71
N ASN A 240 -4.87 -51.71 40.78
CA ASN A 240 -4.97 -51.99 39.35
C ASN A 240 -4.45 -53.40 39.01
N LYS A 241 -3.38 -53.85 39.67
CA LYS A 241 -2.85 -55.21 39.47
C LYS A 241 -3.76 -56.30 40.03
N ILE A 242 -4.48 -56.04 41.13
CA ILE A 242 -5.47 -56.98 41.68
C ILE A 242 -6.69 -57.07 40.75
N ASP A 243 -7.15 -55.94 40.20
CA ASP A 243 -8.19 -55.94 39.16
C ASP A 243 -7.77 -56.76 37.94
N GLU A 244 -6.57 -56.48 37.40
CA GLU A 244 -5.99 -57.20 36.26
C GLU A 244 -5.96 -58.71 36.53
N TYR A 245 -5.48 -59.13 37.71
CA TYR A 245 -5.46 -60.53 38.11
C TYR A 245 -6.86 -61.17 38.09
N PHE A 246 -7.87 -60.54 38.69
CA PHE A 246 -9.22 -61.10 38.69
C PHE A 246 -9.87 -61.12 37.31
N TYR A 247 -9.61 -60.12 36.45
CA TYR A 247 -10.04 -60.17 35.05
C TYR A 247 -9.39 -61.34 34.30
N LEU A 248 -8.10 -61.59 34.51
CA LEU A 248 -7.41 -62.76 33.94
C LEU A 248 -7.97 -64.08 34.48
N CYS A 249 -8.28 -64.18 35.77
CA CYS A 249 -8.95 -65.36 36.34
C CYS A 249 -10.33 -65.59 35.71
N ASN A 250 -11.11 -64.53 35.46
CA ASN A 250 -12.41 -64.63 34.81
C ASN A 250 -12.27 -65.09 33.35
N LEU A 251 -11.29 -64.57 32.61
CA LEU A 251 -10.98 -65.07 31.26
C LEU A 251 -10.55 -66.55 31.27
N ALA A 252 -9.77 -66.96 32.27
CA ALA A 252 -9.37 -68.36 32.46
C ALA A 252 -10.56 -69.28 32.77
N TYR A 253 -11.49 -68.83 33.61
CA TYR A 253 -12.76 -69.52 33.90
C TYR A 253 -13.61 -69.71 32.64
N LEU A 254 -13.62 -68.71 31.74
CA LEU A 254 -14.29 -68.77 30.43
C LEU A 254 -13.50 -69.55 29.35
N ASN A 255 -12.39 -70.21 29.71
CA ASN A 255 -11.51 -70.97 28.81
C ASN A 255 -10.86 -70.14 27.68
N TYR A 256 -10.66 -68.84 27.86
CA TYR A 256 -9.83 -68.05 26.94
C TYR A 256 -8.34 -68.39 27.14
N PRO A 257 -7.52 -68.38 26.06
CA PRO A 257 -6.08 -68.63 26.16
C PRO A 257 -5.37 -67.46 26.85
N ILE A 258 -5.13 -67.56 28.17
CA ILE A 258 -4.49 -66.51 28.97
C ILE A 258 -2.95 -66.54 28.96
N LYS A 259 -2.33 -67.56 28.33
CA LYS A 259 -0.87 -67.75 28.32
C LYS A 259 -0.14 -66.59 27.63
N GLU A 260 -0.74 -66.02 26.59
CA GLU A 260 -0.21 -64.87 25.85
C GLU A 260 -0.11 -63.60 26.72
N TYR A 261 -0.99 -63.47 27.73
CA TYR A 261 -1.01 -62.34 28.66
C TYR A 261 -0.08 -62.53 29.87
N CYS A 262 0.44 -63.74 30.08
CA CYS A 262 1.41 -64.04 31.14
C CYS A 262 2.87 -63.84 30.69
N GLY A 263 3.08 -63.43 29.42
CA GLY A 263 4.36 -63.13 28.80
C GLY A 263 5.15 -64.38 28.39
N GLU A 264 5.47 -64.51 27.10
CA GLU A 264 6.53 -65.42 26.67
C GLU A 264 7.91 -64.77 26.91
N ILE A 265 8.85 -65.55 27.44
CA ILE A 265 10.22 -65.10 27.73
C ILE A 265 11.07 -65.32 26.46
N GLU A 266 11.11 -64.34 25.56
CA GLU A 266 12.14 -64.30 24.51
C GLU A 266 13.38 -63.56 25.03
N ILE A 267 14.41 -64.31 25.41
CA ILE A 267 15.68 -63.75 25.87
C ILE A 267 16.54 -63.45 24.63
N SER A 268 16.54 -62.19 24.17
CA SER A 268 17.54 -61.75 23.20
C SER A 268 18.85 -61.39 23.93
N ASN A 269 19.97 -61.99 23.52
CA ASN A 269 21.28 -61.91 24.19
C ASN A 269 22.01 -60.54 24.04
N THR A 270 21.30 -59.46 23.72
CA THR A 270 21.90 -58.20 23.25
C THR A 270 21.72 -56.99 24.15
N GLU A 271 21.03 -57.11 25.30
CA GLU A 271 20.76 -55.95 26.16
C GLU A 271 21.75 -55.80 27.33
N LYS A 272 22.35 -54.60 27.45
CA LYS A 272 23.45 -54.24 28.38
C LYS A 272 23.10 -54.31 29.89
N SER A 273 21.90 -54.72 30.27
CA SER A 273 21.53 -55.01 31.66
C SER A 273 20.36 -55.99 31.72
N MET A 274 20.65 -57.28 31.64
CA MET A 274 19.66 -58.36 31.80
C MET A 274 18.83 -58.20 33.09
N LEU A 275 19.39 -57.61 34.14
CA LEU A 275 18.70 -57.36 35.41
C LEU A 275 17.54 -56.38 35.27
N SER A 276 17.66 -55.30 34.50
CA SER A 276 16.57 -54.31 34.33
C SER A 276 15.43 -54.87 33.50
N VAL A 277 15.75 -55.71 32.50
CA VAL A 277 14.78 -56.39 31.64
C VAL A 277 13.95 -57.40 32.45
N LEU A 278 14.63 -58.23 33.24
CA LEU A 278 13.97 -59.20 34.12
C LEU A 278 13.11 -58.50 35.19
N LYS A 279 13.55 -57.35 35.72
CA LYS A 279 12.74 -56.53 36.64
C LYS A 279 11.50 -55.95 35.96
N GLY A 280 11.63 -55.39 34.75
CA GLY A 280 10.48 -54.88 33.99
C GLY A 280 9.47 -55.99 33.66
N LYS A 281 9.95 -57.19 33.30
CA LYS A 281 9.07 -58.36 33.08
C LYS A 281 8.35 -58.81 34.35
N LEU A 282 9.01 -58.77 35.51
CA LEU A 282 8.35 -59.05 36.79
C LEU A 282 7.31 -57.99 37.14
N GLU A 283 7.51 -56.73 36.76
CA GLU A 283 6.51 -55.67 36.93
C GLU A 283 5.31 -55.85 35.99
N GLU A 284 5.52 -56.30 34.75
CA GLU A 284 4.44 -56.60 33.80
C GLU A 284 3.63 -57.84 34.21
N ALA A 285 4.27 -58.85 34.81
CA ALA A 285 3.65 -60.14 35.11
C ALA A 285 2.46 -60.03 36.11
N PRO A 286 1.47 -60.94 36.02
CA PRO A 286 0.37 -61.02 36.98
C PRO A 286 0.85 -61.23 38.43
N LEU A 287 0.00 -60.90 39.40
CA LEU A 287 0.30 -61.03 40.83
C LEU A 287 0.56 -62.48 41.28
N ALA A 288 -0.13 -63.42 40.65
CA ALA A 288 0.02 -64.86 40.81
C ALA A 288 -0.43 -65.51 39.50
N ILE A 289 -0.21 -66.82 39.36
CA ILE A 289 -0.77 -67.57 38.23
C ILE A 289 -2.30 -67.49 38.32
N PRO A 290 -3.00 -66.97 37.29
CA PRO A 290 -4.46 -66.88 37.31
C PRO A 290 -5.09 -68.28 37.40
N ASN A 291 -6.12 -68.43 38.22
CA ASN A 291 -6.80 -69.70 38.46
C ASN A 291 -8.30 -69.62 38.12
N GLN A 292 -8.92 -70.76 37.86
CA GLN A 292 -10.34 -70.82 37.45
C GLN A 292 -11.29 -70.57 38.63
N GLU A 293 -10.80 -70.75 39.86
CA GLU A 293 -11.54 -70.51 41.09
C GLU A 293 -11.75 -69.01 41.37
N GLY A 294 -10.92 -68.12 40.79
CA GLY A 294 -11.02 -66.68 40.98
C GLY A 294 -10.57 -66.22 42.37
N GLU A 295 -9.50 -66.83 42.90
CA GLU A 295 -8.98 -66.61 44.25
C GLU A 295 -7.51 -66.19 44.26
N LEU A 296 -7.17 -65.04 44.85
CA LEU A 296 -5.79 -64.64 45.09
C LEU A 296 -5.31 -65.21 46.44
N ARG A 297 -4.47 -66.25 46.40
CA ARG A 297 -4.01 -66.98 47.61
C ARG A 297 -2.68 -66.44 48.13
N PHE A 298 -2.69 -65.82 49.31
CA PHE A 298 -1.52 -65.14 49.90
C PHE A 298 -0.41 -66.07 50.42
N LYS A 299 -0.68 -67.38 50.55
CA LYS A 299 0.28 -68.40 51.01
C LYS A 299 0.91 -69.21 49.88
N GLN A 300 0.56 -68.91 48.63
CA GLN A 300 1.13 -69.55 47.44
C GLN A 300 2.21 -68.66 46.82
N ALA A 301 2.86 -69.12 45.74
CA ALA A 301 3.85 -68.33 45.03
C ALA A 301 3.22 -67.05 44.45
N LEU A 302 3.62 -65.91 45.00
CA LEU A 302 3.27 -64.58 44.50
C LEU A 302 4.41 -64.02 43.65
N ASN A 303 4.09 -63.04 42.82
CA ASN A 303 5.08 -62.24 42.12
C ASN A 303 5.93 -61.45 43.12
N LEU A 304 7.23 -61.77 43.19
CA LEU A 304 8.19 -61.19 44.13
C LEU A 304 8.27 -59.65 44.05
N TYR A 305 7.97 -59.06 42.89
CA TYR A 305 7.97 -57.60 42.72
C TYR A 305 6.87 -56.92 43.55
N TYR A 306 5.74 -57.60 43.75
CA TYR A 306 4.55 -57.06 44.43
C TYR A 306 4.31 -57.68 45.81
N GLU A 307 5.09 -58.69 46.22
CA GLU A 307 4.85 -59.46 47.45
C GLU A 307 4.79 -58.56 48.70
N GLU A 308 5.78 -57.69 48.90
CA GLU A 308 5.80 -56.76 50.04
C GLU A 308 4.60 -55.80 50.03
N LYS A 309 4.28 -55.23 48.85
CA LYS A 309 3.12 -54.35 48.67
C LYS A 309 1.80 -55.07 48.96
N LEU A 310 1.65 -56.32 48.53
CA LEU A 310 0.47 -57.14 48.82
C LEU A 310 0.35 -57.48 50.30
N GLN A 311 1.46 -57.81 50.98
CA GLN A 311 1.43 -58.08 52.42
C GLN A 311 1.11 -56.81 53.23
N ASN A 312 1.64 -55.66 52.82
CA ASN A 312 1.29 -54.37 53.44
C ASN A 312 -0.17 -54.01 53.19
N LEU A 313 -0.67 -54.16 51.97
CA LEU A 313 -2.08 -53.97 51.65
C LEU A 313 -2.98 -54.90 52.48
N ARG A 314 -2.57 -56.16 52.62
CA ARG A 314 -3.29 -57.14 53.43
C ARG A 314 -3.38 -56.70 54.89
N ARG A 315 -2.29 -56.20 55.46
CA ARG A 315 -2.20 -55.74 56.86
C ARG A 315 -2.94 -54.43 57.12
N GLU A 316 -2.82 -53.48 56.20
CA GLU A 316 -3.31 -52.10 56.38
C GLU A 316 -4.76 -51.91 55.93
N LEU A 317 -5.23 -52.68 54.94
CA LEU A 317 -6.56 -52.53 54.35
C LEU A 317 -7.41 -53.80 54.44
N LEU A 318 -6.94 -54.94 53.93
CA LEU A 318 -7.81 -56.11 53.74
C LEU A 318 -8.23 -56.75 55.08
N ILE A 319 -7.28 -57.00 55.99
CA ILE A 319 -7.58 -57.60 57.31
C ILE A 319 -8.46 -56.67 58.15
N PRO A 320 -8.15 -55.38 58.32
CA PRO A 320 -8.99 -54.48 59.11
C PRO A 320 -10.40 -54.29 58.53
N PHE A 321 -10.53 -54.23 57.19
CA PHE A 321 -11.82 -54.00 56.54
C PHE A 321 -12.74 -55.22 56.51
N LEU A 322 -12.19 -56.41 56.21
CA LEU A 322 -12.97 -57.64 56.04
C LEU A 322 -13.06 -58.49 57.33
N GLY A 323 -12.37 -58.08 58.40
CA GLY A 323 -12.59 -58.58 59.77
C GLY A 323 -12.13 -60.01 60.06
N THR A 324 -11.35 -60.64 59.17
CA THR A 324 -10.84 -62.02 59.31
C THR A 324 -9.39 -62.13 58.83
N ASP A 325 -8.64 -63.12 59.31
CA ASP A 325 -7.32 -63.45 58.74
C ASP A 325 -7.54 -64.11 57.38
N ILE A 326 -7.48 -63.29 56.33
CA ILE A 326 -7.77 -63.72 54.96
C ILE A 326 -6.58 -64.48 54.41
N SER A 327 -6.71 -65.80 54.24
CA SER A 327 -5.74 -66.62 53.51
C SER A 327 -5.86 -66.48 51.99
N GLU A 328 -7.04 -66.12 51.48
CA GLU A 328 -7.36 -65.97 50.06
C GLU A 328 -8.37 -64.85 49.83
N LEU A 329 -8.14 -64.00 48.83
CA LEU A 329 -9.03 -62.92 48.43
C LEU A 329 -9.85 -63.35 47.22
N THR A 330 -11.18 -63.31 47.33
CA THR A 330 -12.10 -63.56 46.21
C THR A 330 -12.43 -62.26 45.46
N PHE A 331 -12.88 -62.38 44.20
CA PHE A 331 -13.36 -61.23 43.44
C PHE A 331 -14.47 -60.44 44.15
N ARG A 332 -15.39 -61.12 44.87
CA ARG A 332 -16.49 -60.46 45.57
C ARG A 332 -16.00 -59.61 46.74
N GLN A 333 -15.09 -60.15 47.55
CA GLN A 333 -14.46 -59.42 48.66
C GLN A 333 -13.65 -58.24 48.13
N TRP A 334 -12.96 -58.43 47.00
CA TRP A 334 -12.24 -57.35 46.34
C TRP A 334 -13.16 -56.25 45.82
N ASP A 335 -14.30 -56.60 45.21
CA ASP A 335 -15.31 -55.61 44.78
C ASP A 335 -15.91 -54.85 45.98
N GLU A 336 -16.08 -55.48 47.14
CA GLU A 336 -16.47 -54.81 48.38
C GLU A 336 -15.44 -53.78 48.86
N VAL A 337 -14.15 -54.14 48.81
CA VAL A 337 -13.05 -53.20 49.10
C VAL A 337 -13.00 -52.07 48.06
N ARG A 338 -13.21 -52.37 46.78
CA ARG A 338 -13.22 -51.33 45.73
C ARG A 338 -14.39 -50.37 45.87
N LYS A 339 -15.55 -50.81 46.36
CA LYS A 339 -16.74 -49.95 46.55
C LYS A 339 -16.46 -48.74 47.44
N ILE A 340 -15.66 -48.87 48.51
CA ILE A 340 -15.38 -47.74 49.41
C ILE A 340 -14.49 -46.66 48.77
N PHE A 341 -13.77 -46.98 47.69
CA PHE A 341 -12.93 -46.03 46.96
C PHE A 341 -13.60 -45.46 45.70
N ARG A 342 -14.77 -45.96 45.28
CA ARG A 342 -15.41 -45.57 44.00
C ARG A 342 -15.67 -44.07 43.89
N ASP A 343 -16.15 -43.45 44.97
CA ASP A 343 -16.48 -42.01 44.94
C ASP A 343 -15.21 -41.14 44.92
N TYR A 344 -14.15 -41.59 45.60
CA TYR A 344 -12.83 -40.94 45.52
C TYR A 344 -12.19 -41.08 44.14
N GLU A 345 -12.24 -42.28 43.55
CA GLU A 345 -11.74 -42.56 42.21
C GLU A 345 -12.46 -41.71 41.15
N LYS A 346 -13.80 -41.62 41.23
CA LYS A 346 -14.60 -40.74 40.37
C LYS A 346 -14.18 -39.28 40.49
N TRP A 347 -14.02 -38.79 41.71
CA TRP A 347 -13.56 -37.42 41.97
C TRP A 347 -12.15 -37.16 41.41
N LYS A 348 -11.22 -38.10 41.59
CA LYS A 348 -9.84 -37.96 41.09
C LYS A 348 -9.80 -37.88 39.57
N ILE A 349 -10.60 -38.69 38.88
CA ILE A 349 -10.71 -38.69 37.41
C ILE A 349 -11.45 -37.44 36.91
N SER A 350 -12.36 -36.86 37.69
CA SER A 350 -13.06 -35.62 37.32
C SER A 350 -12.24 -34.34 37.51
N LYS A 351 -10.92 -34.45 37.77
CA LYS A 351 -10.01 -33.31 37.90
C LYS A 351 -10.04 -32.45 36.63
N PRO A 352 -10.39 -31.14 36.73
CA PRO A 352 -10.37 -30.26 35.57
C PRO A 352 -8.95 -30.12 34.97
N GLU A 353 -8.85 -30.06 33.64
CA GLU A 353 -7.57 -29.99 32.90
C GLU A 353 -6.65 -28.86 33.38
N LYS A 354 -7.24 -27.69 33.72
CA LYS A 354 -6.51 -26.50 34.16
C LYS A 354 -6.31 -26.40 35.68
N ALA A 355 -6.63 -27.45 36.43
CA ALA A 355 -6.58 -27.43 37.89
C ALA A 355 -5.16 -27.14 38.42
N ASP A 356 -4.13 -27.78 37.86
CA ASP A 356 -2.76 -27.60 38.33
C ASP A 356 -2.27 -26.16 38.14
N MET A 357 -2.41 -25.62 36.92
CA MET A 357 -2.07 -24.24 36.60
C MET A 357 -2.84 -23.23 37.47
N LEU A 358 -4.13 -23.45 37.72
CA LEU A 358 -4.94 -22.53 38.51
C LEU A 358 -4.56 -22.56 39.99
N LEU A 359 -4.29 -23.74 40.56
CA LEU A 359 -3.97 -23.90 41.97
C LEU A 359 -2.55 -23.42 42.34
N GLU A 360 -1.65 -23.28 41.35
CA GLU A 360 -0.34 -22.65 41.54
C GLU A 360 -0.40 -21.13 41.72
N ILE A 361 -1.50 -20.49 41.29
CA ILE A 361 -1.66 -19.04 41.42
C ILE A 361 -2.02 -18.70 42.87
N GLU A 362 -1.15 -17.93 43.51
CA GLU A 362 -1.37 -17.43 44.87
C GLU A 362 -2.66 -16.60 44.95
N GLY A 363 -3.51 -16.88 45.92
CA GLY A 363 -4.77 -16.14 46.11
C GLY A 363 -5.83 -16.39 45.03
N VAL A 364 -5.68 -17.37 44.13
CA VAL A 364 -6.64 -17.59 43.02
C VAL A 364 -8.10 -17.72 43.46
N GLY A 365 -8.33 -18.23 44.66
CA GLY A 365 -9.66 -18.38 45.25
C GLY A 365 -10.37 -17.05 45.51
N GLU A 366 -9.62 -15.95 45.69
CA GLU A 366 -10.18 -14.61 45.90
C GLU A 366 -10.86 -14.06 44.64
N TYR A 367 -10.44 -14.53 43.46
CA TYR A 367 -11.03 -14.16 42.17
C TYR A 367 -12.41 -14.76 41.92
N ILE A 368 -12.86 -15.71 42.75
CA ILE A 368 -14.21 -16.28 42.63
C ILE A 368 -15.31 -15.24 42.95
N SER A 369 -14.94 -14.10 43.56
CA SER A 369 -15.87 -13.02 43.85
C SER A 369 -16.47 -12.43 42.57
N SER A 370 -17.80 -12.35 42.51
CA SER A 370 -18.52 -11.78 41.37
C SER A 370 -18.23 -10.29 41.16
N GLU A 371 -17.73 -9.59 42.19
CA GLU A 371 -17.43 -8.17 42.13
C GLU A 371 -16.25 -7.86 41.19
N LEU A 372 -15.13 -8.58 41.30
CA LEU A 372 -13.96 -8.37 40.41
C LEU A 372 -14.31 -8.70 38.96
N LYS A 373 -15.01 -9.82 38.72
CA LYS A 373 -15.53 -10.19 37.40
C LYS A 373 -16.35 -9.05 36.79
N ASN A 374 -17.30 -8.49 37.55
CA ASN A 374 -18.16 -7.42 37.09
C ASN A 374 -17.40 -6.10 36.87
N LYS A 375 -16.39 -5.79 37.70
CA LYS A 375 -15.49 -4.64 37.47
C LYS A 375 -14.68 -4.82 36.18
N ALA A 376 -14.10 -6.00 35.95
CA ALA A 376 -13.32 -6.31 34.75
C ALA A 376 -14.18 -6.28 33.48
N ILE A 377 -15.38 -6.89 33.48
CA ILE A 377 -16.30 -6.83 32.33
C ILE A 377 -16.74 -5.39 32.04
N ARG A 378 -17.07 -4.60 33.07
CA ARG A 378 -17.40 -3.18 32.88
C ARG A 378 -16.23 -2.38 32.31
N PHE A 379 -15.02 -2.64 32.77
CA PHE A 379 -13.81 -2.03 32.23
C PHE A 379 -13.62 -2.40 30.75
N ILE A 380 -13.75 -3.68 30.40
CA ILE A 380 -13.64 -4.18 29.02
C ILE A 380 -14.67 -3.49 28.12
N ARG A 381 -15.94 -3.45 28.54
CA ARG A 381 -17.02 -2.78 27.79
C ARG A 381 -16.77 -1.30 27.62
N SER A 382 -16.38 -0.60 28.69
CA SER A 382 -16.07 0.83 28.64
C SER A 382 -14.94 1.14 27.66
N ARG A 383 -13.88 0.34 27.64
CA ARG A 383 -12.79 0.50 26.67
C ARG A 383 -13.24 0.21 25.25
N LYS A 384 -14.01 -0.85 25.03
CA LYS A 384 -14.59 -1.18 23.71
C LYS A 384 -15.51 -0.07 23.18
N GLU A 385 -16.31 0.54 24.05
CA GLU A 385 -17.19 1.67 23.69
C GLU A 385 -16.39 2.94 23.37
N SER A 386 -15.34 3.22 24.13
CA SER A 386 -14.46 4.37 23.90
C SER A 386 -13.54 4.20 22.69
N ALA A 387 -13.21 2.97 22.28
CA ALA A 387 -12.32 2.69 21.17
C ALA A 387 -12.85 3.31 19.85
N PHE A 388 -11.93 3.85 19.07
CA PHE A 388 -12.24 4.30 17.71
C PHE A 388 -12.31 3.10 16.77
N LYS A 389 -13.37 3.02 15.97
CA LYS A 389 -13.46 2.00 14.92
C LYS A 389 -12.61 2.44 13.72
N PRO A 390 -11.70 1.61 13.19
CA PRO A 390 -10.83 1.99 12.06
C PRO A 390 -11.63 2.46 10.83
N GLU A 391 -12.70 1.75 10.49
CA GLU A 391 -13.63 2.09 9.42
C GLU A 391 -14.29 3.47 9.60
N ALA A 392 -14.62 3.84 10.84
CA ALA A 392 -15.23 5.12 11.14
C ALA A 392 -14.22 6.26 11.08
N LEU A 393 -12.99 6.05 11.56
CA LEU A 393 -11.89 7.02 11.42
C LEU A 393 -11.55 7.28 9.95
N LEU A 394 -11.48 6.21 9.14
CA LEU A 394 -11.24 6.30 7.71
C LEU A 394 -12.36 7.06 6.99
N LEU A 395 -13.61 6.81 7.37
CA LEU A 395 -14.76 7.55 6.85
C LEU A 395 -14.69 9.04 7.23
N THR A 396 -14.34 9.37 8.48
CA THR A 396 -14.15 10.76 8.92
C THR A 396 -13.03 11.46 8.14
N GLU A 397 -11.89 10.80 7.94
CA GLU A 397 -10.81 11.31 7.09
C GLU A 397 -11.30 11.58 5.66
N LYS A 398 -12.03 10.62 5.07
CA LYS A 398 -12.61 10.75 3.73
C LYS A 398 -13.50 11.99 3.62
N VAL A 399 -14.38 12.25 4.60
CA VAL A 399 -15.27 13.42 4.58
C VAL A 399 -14.47 14.73 4.58
N ILE A 400 -13.46 14.84 5.46
CA ILE A 400 -12.63 16.06 5.56
C ILE A 400 -11.84 16.27 4.27
N LEU A 401 -11.24 15.21 3.72
CA LEU A 401 -10.48 15.28 2.47
C LEU A 401 -11.35 15.68 1.27
N PHE A 402 -12.56 15.14 1.17
CA PHE A 402 -13.48 15.53 0.09
C PHE A 402 -13.95 16.97 0.24
N GLN A 403 -14.21 17.43 1.45
CA GLN A 403 -14.50 18.84 1.71
C GLN A 403 -13.32 19.72 1.27
N ALA A 404 -12.09 19.37 1.65
CA ALA A 404 -10.91 20.16 1.34
C ALA A 404 -10.58 20.19 -0.16
N TYR A 405 -10.67 19.05 -0.85
CA TYR A 405 -10.05 18.86 -2.16
C TYR A 405 -11.02 18.63 -3.32
N LEU A 406 -12.30 18.25 -3.10
CA LEU A 406 -13.17 17.87 -4.22
C LEU A 406 -13.43 19.03 -5.18
N LEU A 407 -13.73 20.23 -4.67
CA LEU A 407 -13.94 21.41 -5.52
C LEU A 407 -12.68 21.76 -6.33
N ASN A 408 -11.50 21.59 -5.73
CA ASN A 408 -10.22 21.80 -6.39
C ASN A 408 -9.98 20.75 -7.49
N LEU A 409 -10.21 19.47 -7.20
CA LEU A 409 -10.10 18.37 -8.16
C LEU A 409 -11.03 18.59 -9.35
N VAL A 410 -12.31 18.89 -9.10
CA VAL A 410 -13.30 19.08 -10.17
C VAL A 410 -12.95 20.31 -11.01
N ASN A 411 -12.46 21.39 -10.40
CA ASN A 411 -11.93 22.51 -11.17
C ASN A 411 -10.70 22.12 -12.01
N ASN A 412 -9.83 21.22 -11.56
CA ASN A 412 -8.68 20.73 -12.35
C ASN A 412 -8.99 19.53 -13.26
N PHE A 413 -10.24 19.10 -13.35
CA PHE A 413 -10.67 17.97 -14.18
C PHE A 413 -11.73 18.41 -15.21
N VAL A 414 -12.78 19.07 -14.75
CA VAL A 414 -13.94 19.45 -15.58
C VAL A 414 -13.73 20.81 -16.25
N SER A 415 -13.06 21.76 -15.59
CA SER A 415 -13.08 23.19 -15.98
C SER A 415 -11.72 23.83 -16.26
N PHE A 416 -10.64 23.36 -15.65
CA PHE A 416 -9.27 23.89 -15.75
C PHE A 416 -9.12 25.42 -15.60
N PRO A 417 -9.79 26.11 -14.66
CA PRO A 417 -9.63 27.56 -14.54
C PRO A 417 -8.22 27.94 -14.03
N TYR A 418 -7.60 27.06 -13.22
CA TYR A 418 -6.31 27.36 -12.59
C TYR A 418 -5.13 27.29 -13.55
N LEU A 419 -5.23 26.53 -14.64
CA LEU A 419 -4.22 26.54 -15.71
C LEU A 419 -3.99 27.96 -16.29
N TYR A 420 -5.01 28.81 -16.22
CA TYR A 420 -4.97 30.18 -16.74
C TYR A 420 -4.85 31.24 -15.65
N ASN A 421 -4.68 30.85 -14.39
CA ASN A 421 -4.60 31.75 -13.25
C ASN A 421 -3.14 31.91 -12.80
N PRO A 422 -2.54 33.11 -12.87
CA PRO A 422 -1.17 33.32 -12.40
C PRO A 422 -1.01 33.18 -10.87
N GLU A 423 -2.10 33.30 -10.10
CA GLU A 423 -2.08 33.26 -8.63
C GLU A 423 -2.31 31.85 -8.06
N LYS A 424 -2.80 30.91 -8.88
CA LYS A 424 -3.12 29.54 -8.44
C LYS A 424 -2.55 28.53 -9.42
N ARG A 425 -1.91 27.49 -8.87
CA ARG A 425 -1.38 26.36 -9.64
C ARG A 425 -2.50 25.39 -10.00
N ALA A 426 -2.49 24.86 -11.22
CA ALA A 426 -3.31 23.71 -11.56
C ALA A 426 -2.78 22.45 -10.86
N ALA A 427 -3.68 21.52 -10.53
CA ALA A 427 -3.33 20.33 -9.77
C ALA A 427 -2.39 19.39 -10.54
N PHE A 428 -2.26 19.50 -11.86
CA PHE A 428 -1.29 18.70 -12.63
C PHE A 428 0.08 19.37 -12.77
N GLU A 429 0.26 20.57 -12.24
CA GLU A 429 1.57 21.24 -12.21
C GLU A 429 2.47 20.62 -11.15
N THR A 430 3.71 20.35 -11.51
CA THR A 430 4.72 19.75 -10.62
C THR A 430 5.69 20.79 -10.08
N GLY A 431 5.76 21.98 -10.68
CA GLY A 431 6.68 23.03 -10.25
C GLY A 431 7.04 24.04 -11.33
N SER A 432 8.15 24.73 -11.13
CA SER A 432 8.72 25.74 -12.03
C SER A 432 10.21 25.52 -12.25
N LEU A 433 10.72 25.94 -13.40
CA LEU A 433 12.13 25.85 -13.75
C LEU A 433 12.74 27.25 -13.86
N VAL A 434 13.93 27.44 -13.30
CA VAL A 434 14.77 28.61 -13.55
C VAL A 434 15.98 28.17 -14.36
N MET A 435 16.08 28.66 -15.60
CA MET A 435 17.18 28.35 -16.50
C MET A 435 17.38 29.47 -17.52
N ASP A 436 18.64 29.75 -17.88
CA ASP A 436 18.98 30.76 -18.90
C ASP A 436 18.48 32.18 -18.59
N GLY A 437 18.37 32.53 -17.30
CA GLY A 437 17.82 33.82 -16.86
C GLY A 437 16.31 33.95 -17.04
N VAL A 438 15.59 32.85 -17.30
CA VAL A 438 14.14 32.82 -17.52
C VAL A 438 13.46 31.88 -16.53
N HIS A 439 12.27 32.28 -16.08
CA HIS A 439 11.36 31.44 -15.29
C HIS A 439 10.34 30.75 -16.19
N PHE A 440 10.29 29.42 -16.12
CA PHE A 440 9.26 28.61 -16.74
C PHE A 440 8.29 28.15 -15.65
N ASN A 441 7.09 28.71 -15.67
CA ASN A 441 6.11 28.51 -14.60
C ASN A 441 5.19 27.30 -14.83
N LEU A 442 5.49 26.42 -15.78
CA LEU A 442 4.66 25.24 -16.05
C LEU A 442 5.56 24.04 -16.27
N ALA A 443 5.46 23.07 -15.38
CA ALA A 443 6.09 21.76 -15.50
C ALA A 443 5.06 20.68 -15.18
N MET A 444 5.08 19.59 -15.95
CA MET A 444 4.22 18.43 -15.73
C MET A 444 5.05 17.16 -15.65
N LYS A 445 4.69 16.26 -14.74
CA LYS A 445 5.38 14.99 -14.52
C LYS A 445 5.24 14.06 -15.72
N VAL A 446 6.33 13.40 -16.08
CA VAL A 446 6.39 12.46 -17.21
C VAL A 446 6.84 11.09 -16.73
N LYS A 447 6.03 10.06 -16.96
CA LYS A 447 6.37 8.67 -16.62
C LYS A 447 7.17 7.95 -17.70
N ASN A 448 6.92 8.27 -18.98
CA ASN A 448 7.61 7.69 -20.12
C ASN A 448 7.96 8.78 -21.13
N ARG A 449 9.21 9.26 -21.08
CA ARG A 449 9.71 10.32 -21.95
C ARG A 449 9.55 10.01 -23.43
N THR A 450 9.93 8.80 -23.87
CA THR A 450 9.89 8.44 -25.30
C THR A 450 8.47 8.50 -25.85
N ARG A 451 7.49 7.93 -25.14
CA ARG A 451 6.08 8.00 -25.53
C ARG A 451 5.58 9.44 -25.50
N HIS A 452 5.90 10.18 -24.43
CA HIS A 452 5.43 11.54 -24.27
C HIS A 452 5.96 12.46 -25.38
N GLN A 453 7.25 12.34 -25.71
CA GLN A 453 7.93 13.09 -26.75
C GLN A 453 7.35 12.80 -28.14
N ALA A 454 7.06 11.54 -28.46
CA ALA A 454 6.45 11.16 -29.74
C ALA A 454 5.10 11.88 -29.95
N MET A 455 4.27 11.94 -28.91
CA MET A 455 2.98 12.64 -28.95
C MET A 455 3.17 14.17 -28.97
N ALA A 456 4.09 14.71 -28.16
CA ALA A 456 4.36 16.14 -28.03
C ALA A 456 4.77 16.80 -29.36
N LYS A 457 5.37 16.07 -30.31
CA LYS A 457 5.68 16.60 -31.66
C LYS A 457 4.44 17.14 -32.39
N SER A 458 3.25 16.60 -32.12
CA SER A 458 1.98 17.05 -32.71
C SER A 458 1.41 18.31 -32.05
N SER A 459 1.91 18.71 -30.87
CA SER A 459 1.46 19.90 -30.13
C SER A 459 1.92 21.22 -30.75
N PHE A 460 2.94 21.18 -31.61
CA PHE A 460 3.67 22.34 -32.12
C PHE A 460 4.28 23.24 -31.03
N LEU A 461 4.38 22.76 -29.79
CA LEU A 461 5.05 23.44 -28.69
C LEU A 461 6.54 23.14 -28.70
N TYR A 462 7.35 24.12 -28.29
CA TYR A 462 8.73 23.87 -27.92
C TYR A 462 8.69 23.27 -26.50
N VAL A 463 9.19 22.06 -26.31
CA VAL A 463 9.10 21.35 -25.03
C VAL A 463 10.48 20.86 -24.62
N ILE A 464 10.83 21.14 -23.37
CA ILE A 464 12.08 20.71 -22.74
C ILE A 464 11.75 19.56 -21.78
N TYR A 465 12.49 18.45 -21.87
CA TYR A 465 12.41 17.35 -20.92
C TYR A 465 13.58 17.43 -19.95
N LEU A 466 13.27 17.35 -18.66
CA LEU A 466 14.23 17.52 -17.57
C LEU A 466 14.24 16.29 -16.68
N GLU A 467 15.44 15.89 -16.27
CA GLU A 467 15.66 15.01 -15.12
C GLU A 467 15.78 15.88 -13.87
N ILE A 468 15.01 15.55 -12.83
CA ILE A 468 15.07 16.18 -11.51
C ILE A 468 15.81 15.25 -10.54
N PHE A 469 16.81 15.77 -9.84
CA PHE A 469 17.63 15.00 -8.90
C PHE A 469 18.09 15.88 -7.73
N GLN A 470 18.33 15.25 -6.57
CA GLN A 470 18.78 15.96 -5.36
C GLN A 470 20.32 16.05 -5.35
N ASP A 471 21.00 14.90 -5.35
CA ASP A 471 22.46 14.76 -5.42
C ASP A 471 22.90 14.00 -6.67
N HIS A 472 24.16 14.21 -7.10
CA HIS A 472 24.79 13.78 -8.36
C HIS A 472 24.55 12.30 -8.78
N GLY A 473 23.35 11.96 -9.23
CA GLY A 473 23.07 10.74 -10.00
C GLY A 473 21.70 10.08 -9.79
N ASN A 474 21.01 10.32 -8.67
CA ASN A 474 19.71 9.67 -8.44
C ASN A 474 18.55 10.51 -8.98
N ILE A 475 18.00 10.08 -10.12
CA ILE A 475 16.86 10.75 -10.77
C ILE A 475 15.60 10.45 -9.96
N LEU A 476 14.98 11.48 -9.41
CA LEU A 476 13.73 11.38 -8.65
C LEU A 476 12.54 11.16 -9.58
N TYR A 477 12.43 12.01 -10.61
CA TYR A 477 11.39 11.96 -11.63
C TYR A 477 11.77 12.84 -12.83
N GLU A 478 11.05 12.67 -13.94
CA GLU A 478 11.18 13.52 -15.13
C GLU A 478 9.98 14.45 -15.27
N VAL A 479 10.22 15.62 -15.86
CA VAL A 479 9.17 16.60 -16.16
C VAL A 479 9.28 17.12 -17.60
N ALA A 480 8.14 17.47 -18.18
CA ALA A 480 8.04 18.23 -19.43
C ALA A 480 7.74 19.69 -19.12
N VAL A 481 8.50 20.60 -19.72
CA VAL A 481 8.35 22.05 -19.57
C VAL A 481 8.09 22.67 -20.95
N PRO A 482 6.84 23.07 -21.26
CA PRO A 482 6.54 23.79 -22.49
C PRO A 482 7.04 25.23 -22.43
N VAL A 483 7.77 25.65 -23.45
CA VAL A 483 8.18 27.05 -23.64
C VAL A 483 7.09 27.77 -24.43
N THR A 484 6.26 28.52 -23.71
CA THR A 484 5.05 29.15 -24.26
C THR A 484 5.30 30.56 -24.82
N ALA A 485 6.33 31.25 -24.32
CA ALA A 485 6.73 32.60 -24.73
C ALA A 485 8.25 32.79 -24.62
N GLY A 486 8.78 33.84 -25.28
CA GLY A 486 10.21 34.15 -25.27
C GLY A 486 10.96 33.66 -26.52
N THR A 487 12.20 33.22 -26.32
CA THR A 487 13.11 32.69 -27.36
C THR A 487 13.73 31.39 -26.89
N SER A 488 14.21 30.55 -27.83
CA SER A 488 14.91 29.30 -27.51
C SER A 488 16.22 29.49 -26.73
N GLY A 489 16.75 30.72 -26.66
CA GLY A 489 17.90 31.06 -25.81
C GLY A 489 19.10 30.17 -26.08
N ASN A 490 19.85 29.86 -25.02
CA ASN A 490 20.93 28.88 -25.02
C ASN A 490 20.47 27.56 -24.38
N LEU A 491 19.31 27.03 -24.78
CA LEU A 491 18.76 25.77 -24.27
C LEU A 491 19.27 24.60 -25.12
N PHE A 492 20.02 23.68 -24.50
CA PHE A 492 20.56 22.49 -25.15
C PHE A 492 20.58 21.29 -24.18
N PRO A 493 20.48 20.04 -24.69
CA PRO A 493 20.67 18.85 -23.87
C PRO A 493 21.98 18.88 -23.08
N GLY A 494 21.91 18.63 -21.77
CA GLY A 494 23.01 18.70 -20.81
C GLY A 494 23.05 19.99 -19.99
N LYS A 495 22.31 21.04 -20.37
CA LYS A 495 22.25 22.27 -19.58
C LYS A 495 21.59 22.03 -18.23
N SER A 496 22.21 22.55 -17.18
CA SER A 496 21.71 22.47 -15.80
C SER A 496 20.91 23.71 -15.41
N GLY A 497 20.00 23.56 -14.46
CA GLY A 497 19.19 24.64 -13.88
C GLY A 497 18.58 24.22 -12.55
N ILE A 498 17.73 25.08 -12.00
CA ILE A 498 17.09 24.86 -10.69
C ILE A 498 15.60 24.60 -10.91
N PHE A 499 15.11 23.49 -10.39
CA PHE A 499 13.68 23.17 -10.38
C PHE A 499 13.12 23.42 -8.98
N ILE A 500 12.00 24.13 -8.93
CA ILE A 500 11.30 24.47 -7.69
C ILE A 500 9.98 23.72 -7.75
N ASP A 501 9.75 22.79 -6.81
CA ASP A 501 8.48 22.06 -6.76
C ASP A 501 7.32 22.96 -6.28
N THR A 502 6.13 22.37 -6.14
CA THR A 502 4.94 23.11 -5.67
C THR A 502 4.98 23.49 -4.20
N GLU A 503 5.83 22.84 -3.39
CA GLU A 503 6.03 23.12 -1.97
C GLU A 503 7.11 24.18 -1.75
N GLY A 504 7.87 24.53 -2.80
CA GLY A 504 8.95 25.51 -2.77
C GLY A 504 10.33 24.88 -2.54
N ASN A 505 10.45 23.55 -2.54
CA ASN A 505 11.73 22.88 -2.40
C ASN A 505 12.52 22.98 -3.72
N GLU A 506 13.83 23.24 -3.60
CA GLU A 506 14.73 23.38 -4.74
C GLU A 506 15.47 22.07 -5.05
N TYR A 507 15.52 21.71 -6.33
CA TYR A 507 16.19 20.54 -6.86
C TYR A 507 17.09 20.92 -8.04
N ASN A 508 18.10 20.09 -8.28
CA ASN A 508 18.90 20.20 -9.49
C ASN A 508 18.11 19.63 -10.68
N ALA A 509 18.16 20.33 -11.81
CA ALA A 509 17.53 19.92 -13.04
C ALA A 509 18.51 19.92 -14.20
N ARG A 510 18.37 18.95 -15.10
CA ARG A 510 19.20 18.87 -16.31
C ARG A 510 18.34 18.57 -17.53
N ILE A 511 18.54 19.32 -18.61
CA ILE A 511 17.88 19.04 -19.89
C ILE A 511 18.42 17.74 -20.44
N VAL A 512 17.54 16.81 -20.77
CA VAL A 512 17.92 15.57 -21.46
C VAL A 512 17.57 15.64 -22.93
N GLU A 513 16.41 16.22 -23.25
CA GLU A 513 15.89 16.22 -24.61
C GLU A 513 15.00 17.42 -24.87
N ILE A 514 14.96 17.86 -26.13
CA ILE A 514 14.19 19.03 -26.56
C ILE A 514 13.37 18.64 -27.80
N VAL A 515 12.09 19.00 -27.80
CA VAL A 515 11.24 19.01 -29.00
C VAL A 515 11.23 20.43 -29.56
N GLU A 516 11.96 20.62 -30.65
CA GLU A 516 12.09 21.93 -31.28
C GLU A 516 10.86 22.30 -32.12
N ASN A 517 10.24 23.43 -31.78
CA ASN A 517 9.20 24.10 -32.56
C ASN A 517 9.35 25.62 -32.42
N PRO A 518 8.83 26.44 -33.35
CA PRO A 518 8.93 27.90 -33.23
C PRO A 518 8.20 28.40 -31.97
N ILE A 519 8.88 29.19 -31.12
CA ILE A 519 8.31 29.77 -29.90
C ILE A 519 7.59 31.09 -30.21
N SER A 520 8.18 31.93 -31.09
CA SER A 520 7.60 33.21 -31.50
C SER A 520 7.71 33.47 -33.01
N VAL A 521 6.91 34.41 -33.53
CA VAL A 521 6.95 34.81 -34.95
C VAL A 521 8.31 35.41 -35.32
N LYS A 522 8.89 36.22 -34.43
CA LYS A 522 10.22 36.84 -34.63
C LYS A 522 11.31 35.77 -34.78
N GLU A 523 11.25 34.74 -33.94
CA GLU A 523 12.22 33.64 -33.98
C GLU A 523 12.05 32.78 -35.24
N ALA A 524 10.81 32.51 -35.64
CA ALA A 524 10.53 31.79 -36.87
C ALA A 524 11.05 32.50 -38.13
N ILE A 525 10.93 33.83 -38.20
CA ILE A 525 11.45 34.63 -39.31
C ILE A 525 12.99 34.68 -39.27
N ALA A 526 13.59 34.73 -38.07
CA ALA A 526 15.04 34.80 -37.91
C ALA A 526 15.76 33.45 -38.13
N ALA A 527 15.08 32.32 -37.92
CA ALA A 527 15.69 30.99 -37.96
C ALA A 527 16.41 30.64 -39.30
N PRO A 528 15.84 30.93 -40.49
CA PRO A 528 16.53 30.69 -41.76
C PRO A 528 17.83 31.50 -41.90
N PHE A 529 17.84 32.75 -41.42
CA PHE A 529 19.01 33.62 -41.48
C PHE A 529 20.12 33.18 -40.53
N ARG A 530 19.77 32.77 -39.30
CA ARG A 530 20.75 32.20 -38.36
C ARG A 530 21.42 30.96 -38.95
N ARG A 531 20.66 30.11 -39.65
CA ARG A 531 21.19 28.91 -40.31
C ARG A 531 22.10 29.23 -41.50
N ILE A 532 21.79 30.26 -42.28
CA ILE A 532 22.67 30.71 -43.37
C ILE A 532 23.95 31.34 -42.81
N ALA A 533 23.82 32.18 -41.77
CA ALA A 533 24.95 32.78 -41.09
C ALA A 533 25.89 31.73 -40.49
N SER A 534 25.36 30.69 -39.84
CA SER A 534 26.18 29.61 -39.27
C SER A 534 26.88 28.76 -40.34
N ILE A 535 26.26 28.55 -41.51
CA ILE A 535 26.91 27.89 -42.66
C ILE A 535 28.03 28.77 -43.23
N LEU A 536 27.83 30.08 -43.30
CA LEU A 536 28.86 31.02 -43.76
C LEU A 536 30.03 31.09 -42.78
N THR A 537 29.78 31.13 -41.47
CA THR A 537 30.85 31.10 -40.47
C THR A 537 31.61 29.78 -40.49
N THR A 538 30.93 28.63 -40.55
CA THR A 538 31.62 27.33 -40.65
C THR A 538 32.42 27.18 -41.94
N LYS A 539 31.96 27.75 -43.06
CA LYS A 539 32.75 27.78 -44.30
C LYS A 539 33.91 28.77 -44.26
N LEU A 540 33.75 29.92 -43.60
CA LEU A 540 34.84 30.87 -43.38
C LEU A 540 35.90 30.27 -42.44
N GLU A 541 35.47 29.57 -41.39
CA GLU A 541 36.34 28.83 -40.47
C GLU A 541 37.04 27.68 -41.20
N SER A 542 36.36 26.92 -42.06
CA SER A 542 37.00 25.86 -42.85
C SER A 542 38.01 26.42 -43.85
N LEU A 543 37.69 27.53 -44.52
CA LEU A 543 38.60 28.22 -45.45
C LEU A 543 39.80 28.85 -44.72
N ALA A 544 39.60 29.44 -43.53
CA ALA A 544 40.67 29.96 -42.70
C ALA A 544 41.57 28.83 -42.13
N SER A 545 40.99 27.65 -41.90
CA SER A 545 41.71 26.45 -41.44
C SER A 545 42.45 25.72 -42.57
N GLU A 546 42.01 25.88 -43.82
CA GLU A 546 42.63 25.30 -45.03
C GLU A 546 43.62 26.24 -45.72
N ALA A 547 43.53 27.56 -45.46
CA ALA A 547 44.43 28.58 -45.99
C ALA A 547 45.94 28.30 -45.76
N PRO A 548 46.42 27.79 -44.60
CA PRO A 548 47.83 27.47 -44.47
C PRO A 548 48.26 26.22 -45.27
N LYS A 549 47.34 25.35 -45.71
CA LYS A 549 47.66 24.11 -46.44
C LYS A 549 47.61 24.24 -47.96
N GLU A 550 46.83 25.18 -48.50
CA GLU A 550 46.83 25.48 -49.95
C GLU A 550 47.92 26.47 -50.37
N ILE A 551 48.28 27.43 -49.51
CA ILE A 551 49.34 28.41 -49.81
C ILE A 551 50.73 27.75 -49.85
N GLU A 552 50.97 26.69 -49.06
CA GLU A 552 52.22 25.89 -49.13
C GLU A 552 52.31 25.05 -50.42
N LYS A 553 51.17 24.59 -50.96
CA LYS A 553 51.11 23.82 -52.21
C LYS A 553 51.28 24.67 -53.47
N ILE A 554 50.76 25.91 -53.46
CA ILE A 554 50.88 26.83 -54.60
C ILE A 554 52.29 27.44 -54.69
N THR A 555 52.99 27.56 -53.55
CA THR A 555 54.36 28.13 -53.53
C THR A 555 55.44 27.13 -53.98
N THR A 556 55.15 25.82 -54.00
CA THR A 556 56.15 24.78 -54.30
C THR A 556 56.04 24.13 -55.68
N GLN A 557 54.95 24.34 -56.43
CA GLN A 557 54.81 23.76 -57.77
C GLN A 557 54.08 24.70 -58.74
N GLY A 558 54.82 25.26 -59.71
CA GLY A 558 54.21 25.56 -61.02
C GLY A 558 54.36 26.98 -61.59
N LEU A 559 55.53 27.62 -61.46
CA LEU A 559 56.01 28.49 -62.54
C LEU A 559 56.57 27.58 -63.64
N GLU A 560 55.80 27.29 -64.68
CA GLU A 560 56.29 27.17 -66.07
C GLU A 560 55.20 26.69 -67.05
N LYS A 561 55.17 27.39 -68.20
CA LYS A 561 54.62 27.04 -69.52
C LYS A 561 53.12 27.23 -69.78
N VAL A 562 52.85 28.30 -70.53
CA VAL A 562 51.76 28.44 -71.49
C VAL A 562 52.10 27.66 -72.77
N PRO A 563 51.15 26.93 -73.36
CA PRO A 563 51.02 26.96 -74.82
C PRO A 563 49.57 27.09 -75.34
N GLU A 564 49.47 27.73 -76.50
CA GLU A 564 48.26 28.00 -77.29
C GLU A 564 47.72 26.79 -78.10
N LEU A 565 46.37 26.74 -78.21
CA LEU A 565 45.42 26.39 -79.31
C LEU A 565 45.78 25.30 -80.38
N PRO A 566 44.78 24.50 -80.83
CA PRO A 566 44.04 24.86 -82.05
C PRO A 566 42.54 24.46 -82.13
N ALA A 567 41.84 25.09 -83.08
CA ALA A 567 40.43 24.94 -83.44
C ALA A 567 40.18 23.83 -84.50
N THR A 568 38.99 23.20 -84.52
CA THR A 568 38.10 23.08 -85.72
C THR A 568 36.83 22.20 -85.51
N ALA A 569 35.72 22.70 -86.08
CA ALA A 569 34.60 22.04 -86.79
C ALA A 569 33.59 21.05 -86.13
N SER A 570 32.38 21.59 -85.92
CA SER A 570 31.05 21.17 -86.46
C SER A 570 30.56 19.70 -86.42
N SER A 571 29.41 19.46 -85.76
CA SER A 571 28.14 19.07 -86.43
C SER A 571 26.93 18.98 -85.47
N THR A 572 25.80 19.47 -85.98
CA THR A 572 24.40 19.53 -85.50
C THR A 572 23.73 18.17 -85.21
N SER A 573 22.84 18.12 -84.19
CA SER A 573 21.44 17.67 -84.32
C SER A 573 20.61 17.78 -83.01
N THR A 574 19.57 18.63 -83.07
CA THR A 574 18.17 18.46 -82.60
C THR A 574 17.80 17.77 -81.25
N ARG A 575 17.23 18.61 -80.35
CA ARG A 575 16.16 18.46 -79.32
C ARG A 575 15.19 17.25 -79.38
N PRO A 576 14.28 17.01 -78.38
CA PRO A 576 14.20 17.46 -76.96
C PRO A 576 13.68 16.42 -75.91
N GLY A 577 14.01 16.65 -74.62
CA GLY A 577 13.20 16.32 -73.41
C GLY A 577 13.15 14.85 -72.96
N LEU A 578 12.93 14.48 -71.69
CA LEU A 578 12.79 15.18 -70.41
C LEU A 578 12.91 14.10 -69.31
N LEU A 579 13.74 14.39 -68.29
CA LEU A 579 13.74 13.92 -66.89
C LEU A 579 13.65 12.42 -66.56
N SER A 580 14.82 11.88 -66.18
CA SER A 580 14.98 10.81 -65.18
C SER A 580 15.75 11.39 -63.99
N GLY A 581 15.33 11.02 -62.78
CA GLY A 581 16.15 11.08 -61.58
C GLY A 581 16.76 9.71 -61.31
N GLY A 582 18.00 9.70 -60.82
CA GLY A 582 18.58 8.55 -60.11
C GLY A 582 19.99 8.14 -60.53
N GLY A 583 21.01 8.71 -59.87
CA GLY A 583 22.10 7.95 -59.25
C GLY A 583 23.25 7.36 -60.08
N LEU A 584 24.42 7.99 -59.89
CA LEU A 584 25.77 7.41 -59.68
C LEU A 584 26.62 6.86 -60.86
N ILE A 585 27.70 7.62 -61.10
CA ILE A 585 29.10 7.22 -61.37
C ILE A 585 29.36 6.34 -62.60
N LEU A 586 29.94 6.95 -63.65
CA LEU A 586 31.18 6.53 -64.33
C LEU A 586 31.34 7.34 -65.62
N GLY A 587 32.42 8.12 -65.74
CA GLY A 587 32.74 8.83 -66.98
C GLY A 587 33.51 10.12 -66.72
N GLY A 588 34.82 10.01 -66.59
CA GLY A 588 35.71 11.16 -66.67
C GLY A 588 35.59 11.84 -68.04
N SER A 589 36.02 13.10 -68.09
CA SER A 589 36.14 13.97 -69.27
C SER A 589 34.82 14.39 -69.95
N VAL A 590 34.27 15.53 -69.53
CA VAL A 590 34.07 16.79 -70.30
C VAL A 590 33.18 17.71 -69.45
N ALA A 591 33.77 18.57 -68.60
CA ALA A 591 33.01 19.59 -67.86
C ALA A 591 33.79 20.89 -67.63
N ILE A 592 34.74 21.24 -68.53
CA ILE A 592 35.46 22.51 -68.44
C ILE A 592 34.99 23.52 -69.52
N ALA A 593 34.18 23.11 -70.50
CA ALA A 593 33.60 24.03 -71.49
C ALA A 593 32.24 24.66 -71.08
N VAL A 594 31.59 24.18 -70.01
CA VAL A 594 30.28 24.69 -69.55
C VAL A 594 30.39 25.69 -68.38
N LEU A 595 31.54 25.70 -67.69
CA LEU A 595 31.82 26.69 -66.63
C LEU A 595 32.21 28.06 -67.21
N GLY A 596 32.80 28.13 -68.40
CA GLY A 596 33.16 29.41 -69.03
C GLY A 596 31.96 30.20 -69.57
N SER A 597 30.95 29.51 -70.15
CA SER A 597 29.79 30.17 -70.78
C SER A 597 28.72 30.59 -69.79
N SER A 598 28.49 29.82 -68.72
CA SER A 598 27.61 30.20 -67.62
C SER A 598 28.20 31.37 -66.82
N LEU A 599 29.51 31.36 -66.56
CA LEU A 599 30.18 32.47 -65.88
C LEU A 599 30.24 33.72 -66.76
N ALA A 600 30.54 33.61 -68.06
CA ALA A 600 30.49 34.75 -68.98
C ALA A 600 29.06 35.29 -69.17
N PHE A 601 28.04 34.43 -69.20
CA PHE A 601 26.64 34.86 -69.24
C PHE A 601 26.26 35.59 -67.96
N ILE A 602 26.61 35.06 -66.78
CA ILE A 602 26.39 35.70 -65.47
C ILE A 602 27.12 37.03 -65.38
N ILE A 603 28.39 37.11 -65.80
CA ILE A 603 29.18 38.36 -65.79
C ILE A 603 28.61 39.38 -66.77
N ASN A 604 28.19 38.97 -67.97
CA ASN A 604 27.64 39.87 -68.99
C ASN A 604 26.18 40.28 -68.70
N THR A 605 25.42 39.48 -67.95
CA THR A 605 24.14 39.91 -67.37
C THR A 605 24.34 40.82 -66.17
N LEU A 606 25.27 40.52 -65.24
CA LEU A 606 25.61 41.40 -64.13
C LEU A 606 26.16 42.76 -64.61
N ALA A 607 26.96 42.79 -65.68
CA ALA A 607 27.52 44.02 -66.23
C ALA A 607 26.47 44.93 -66.91
N LYS A 608 25.31 44.37 -67.30
CA LYS A 608 24.19 45.11 -67.92
C LYS A 608 23.10 45.51 -66.92
N LEU A 609 23.07 44.88 -65.75
CA LEU A 609 22.10 45.16 -64.70
C LEU A 609 22.57 46.36 -63.88
N LYS A 610 21.65 47.29 -63.61
CA LYS A 610 21.92 48.36 -62.63
C LYS A 610 22.04 47.72 -61.25
N TRP A 611 22.88 48.25 -60.37
CA TRP A 611 23.07 47.70 -59.02
C TRP A 611 21.76 47.50 -58.24
N TRP A 612 20.74 48.34 -58.48
CA TRP A 612 19.39 48.18 -57.93
C TRP A 612 18.65 46.93 -58.44
N GLU A 613 18.80 46.54 -59.69
CA GLU A 613 18.16 45.33 -60.25
C GLU A 613 18.78 44.06 -59.66
N ILE A 614 20.08 44.09 -59.39
CA ILE A 614 20.79 43.04 -58.64
C ILE A 614 20.24 42.96 -57.21
N LEU A 615 20.05 44.11 -56.53
CA LEU A 615 19.45 44.15 -55.19
C LEU A 615 18.00 43.63 -55.16
N ILE A 616 17.18 43.99 -56.16
CA ILE A 616 15.80 43.50 -56.28
C ILE A 616 15.77 41.99 -56.58
N GLY A 617 16.66 41.51 -57.45
CA GLY A 617 16.80 40.08 -57.76
C GLY A 617 17.15 39.27 -56.52
N ILE A 618 18.18 39.70 -55.77
CA ILE A 618 18.56 39.08 -54.50
C ILE A 618 17.41 39.16 -53.49
N GLY A 619 16.78 40.33 -53.35
CA GLY A 619 15.64 40.55 -52.47
C GLY A 619 14.45 39.63 -52.78
N SER A 620 14.13 39.42 -54.05
CA SER A 620 13.00 38.57 -54.47
C SER A 620 13.24 37.08 -54.20
N VAL A 621 14.48 36.58 -54.40
CA VAL A 621 14.85 35.21 -54.03
C VAL A 621 14.79 35.00 -52.52
N ILE A 622 15.31 35.95 -51.74
CA ILE A 622 15.22 35.93 -50.28
C ILE A 622 13.75 35.90 -49.84
N LEU A 623 12.91 36.76 -50.42
CA LEU A 623 11.49 36.83 -50.10
C LEU A 623 10.74 35.53 -50.46
N ALA A 624 11.05 34.92 -51.61
CA ALA A 624 10.45 33.67 -52.06
C ALA A 624 10.73 32.49 -51.11
N VAL A 625 11.86 32.51 -50.39
CA VAL A 625 12.19 31.51 -49.36
C VAL A 625 11.54 31.86 -48.01
N ILE A 626 11.54 33.14 -47.62
CA ILE A 626 11.03 33.58 -46.32
C ILE A 626 9.51 33.45 -46.21
N ILE A 627 8.76 33.81 -47.26
CA ILE A 627 7.30 33.83 -47.20
C ILE A 627 6.73 32.45 -46.85
N PRO A 628 7.07 31.35 -47.55
CA PRO A 628 6.54 30.02 -47.22
C PRO A 628 6.93 29.56 -45.81
N ILE A 629 8.19 29.79 -45.39
CA ILE A 629 8.68 29.38 -44.07
C ILE A 629 7.94 30.14 -42.95
N SER A 630 7.79 31.44 -43.12
CA SER A 630 7.06 32.31 -42.18
C SER A 630 5.59 31.91 -42.10
N MET A 631 4.97 31.57 -43.24
CA MET A 631 3.58 31.11 -43.27
C MET A 631 3.40 29.80 -42.51
N VAL A 632 4.28 28.81 -42.73
CA VAL A 632 4.25 27.53 -41.99
C VAL A 632 4.44 27.77 -40.49
N ALA A 633 5.36 28.64 -40.10
CA ALA A 633 5.58 28.93 -38.69
C ALA A 633 4.40 29.66 -38.04
N ILE A 634 3.78 30.63 -38.71
CA ILE A 634 2.56 31.29 -38.24
C ILE A 634 1.43 30.25 -38.07
N LEU A 635 1.29 29.31 -39.00
CA LEU A 635 0.32 28.22 -38.89
C LEU A 635 0.61 27.30 -37.71
N LYS A 636 1.87 26.93 -37.47
CA LYS A 636 2.28 26.14 -36.29
C LYS A 636 1.99 26.89 -35.00
N LEU A 637 2.37 28.16 -34.90
CA LEU A 637 2.09 29.03 -33.73
C LEU A 637 0.59 29.15 -33.44
N ARG A 638 -0.26 29.19 -34.49
CA ARG A 638 -1.72 29.19 -34.39
C ARG A 638 -2.34 27.86 -33.95
N LYS A 639 -1.61 26.77 -34.12
CA LYS A 639 -2.04 25.40 -33.77
C LYS A 639 -1.41 24.89 -32.47
N ARG A 640 -0.60 25.69 -31.77
CA ARG A 640 -0.03 25.34 -30.46
C ARG A 640 -1.13 24.96 -29.49
N ASP A 641 -1.06 23.73 -28.99
CA ASP A 641 -2.09 23.12 -28.15
C ASP A 641 -1.45 22.36 -26.99
N LEU A 642 -1.75 22.81 -25.77
CA LEU A 642 -1.24 22.21 -24.55
C LEU A 642 -1.97 20.90 -24.20
N SER A 643 -3.18 20.67 -24.72
CA SER A 643 -3.95 19.45 -24.42
C SER A 643 -3.17 18.19 -24.76
N ILE A 644 -2.38 18.25 -25.84
CA ILE A 644 -1.58 17.13 -26.35
C ILE A 644 -0.49 16.72 -25.35
N LEU A 645 0.03 17.64 -24.53
CA LEU A 645 1.01 17.28 -23.50
C LEU A 645 0.35 16.53 -22.34
N LEU A 646 -0.87 16.92 -21.96
CA LEU A 646 -1.63 16.18 -20.96
C LEU A 646 -2.08 14.81 -21.49
N GLU A 647 -2.53 14.75 -22.74
CA GLU A 647 -2.85 13.49 -23.43
C GLU A 647 -1.62 12.57 -23.49
N ALA A 648 -0.43 13.13 -23.73
CA ALA A 648 0.84 12.42 -23.70
C ALA A 648 1.19 11.88 -22.30
N SER A 649 0.69 12.52 -21.24
CA SER A 649 0.75 12.07 -19.85
C SER A 649 -0.38 11.10 -19.47
N GLY A 650 -1.24 10.71 -20.40
CA GLY A 650 -2.30 9.72 -20.20
C GLY A 650 -3.68 10.28 -19.87
N TRP A 651 -3.88 11.60 -19.98
CA TRP A 651 -5.20 12.21 -19.81
C TRP A 651 -6.07 11.98 -21.05
N ALA A 652 -7.39 11.89 -20.88
CA ALA A 652 -8.35 12.03 -21.98
C ALA A 652 -8.93 13.45 -21.97
N ILE A 653 -8.38 14.33 -22.80
CA ILE A 653 -8.79 15.73 -22.91
C ILE A 653 -9.75 15.91 -24.10
N ASN A 654 -10.92 16.51 -23.87
CA ASN A 654 -11.87 16.90 -24.92
C ASN A 654 -11.61 18.32 -25.43
N ALA A 655 -11.23 19.24 -24.53
CA ALA A 655 -11.07 20.66 -24.86
C ALA A 655 -9.70 20.96 -25.49
N ARG A 656 -9.69 21.77 -26.56
CA ARG A 656 -8.45 22.25 -27.20
C ARG A 656 -7.88 23.42 -26.40
N ILE A 657 -6.75 23.21 -25.73
CA ILE A 657 -6.09 24.18 -24.85
C ILE A 657 -5.06 24.98 -25.66
N ARG A 658 -5.56 25.86 -26.52
CA ARG A 658 -4.70 26.66 -27.41
C ARG A 658 -4.10 27.86 -26.69
N LEU A 659 -2.81 28.11 -26.94
CA LEU A 659 -2.13 29.30 -26.44
C LEU A 659 -2.68 30.58 -27.08
N THR A 660 -2.73 31.66 -26.29
CA THR A 660 -3.09 32.99 -26.78
C THR A 660 -2.01 33.56 -27.70
N HIS A 661 -2.43 34.39 -28.66
CA HIS A 661 -1.51 35.11 -29.54
C HIS A 661 -1.20 36.46 -28.88
N LYS A 662 -0.02 36.57 -28.28
CA LYS A 662 0.60 37.87 -27.99
C LYS A 662 1.95 37.92 -28.67
#